data_AF-A0A4Q7VWI9-F1
#
_entry.id   AF-A0A4Q7VWI9-F1
#
_cell.length_a   1.000
_cell.length_b   1.000
_cell.length_c   1.000
_cell.angle_alpha   90.00
_cell.angle_beta   90.00
_cell.angle_gamma   90.00
#
_symmetry.space_group_name_H-M   'P 1'
#
loop_
_entity.id
_entity.type
_entity.pdbx_description
1 polymer ?
#
loop_
_entity_poly.entity_id
_entity_poly.type
_entity_poly.pdbx_seq_one_letter_code
_entity_poly.pdbx_strand_id
1 'polypeptide(L)'
;MPASSAAAPSPTDAAAATATAARPKSAPQKSMEKLGLRRDIDLALHLPLRYEDETRVVPIAAARPGVAVQVEGVVREAQVEFRPRRQLVVRIEDSAGDELVLRFLHFYPSHQKSFAPGQLVRVRGEPRGGFFGLEMVHPTFKAVQPGAPLAASLTPVYPASAQLPQAYLRKAIAAALARAPLHELLPPGSVPRGLPPLREALNYLHHPPPDASLAALEEHAHPAWQRLKFEELLAQQLSQAQARQERELLRAPPLRAGAGGLHEKLLAALPFQLTGAQQRVAEEIAQDIGRGVPMHRLLQGDVGSGKTVVAALAAAVAIDAGWQCALMAPTEILAEQHFRKLVGWLEPLGIRVAWLTGSVKGKARKQQLEAAASGEAGLIVGTHAVIEDKVRFARLGLAIVDEQHRFGVQQRLELRRKLAHDGLEPHLLMMSATPIPRTLAMSYFADLALSTIDELPPGRTPVVTKVFGDARREDVIERIRDEVAQGRQVYWVCPLVEESEALDLQNATDTHAQLSAALPGVMVGLLHGRMPAAEKAAVMSLFTGGSMCLLVATTVIEVGVDVPNASLMVIEHAERFGLSQLHQLRGRVGRGAVASVCVLLYTAPLSETGKARLRAMAETTDGFEIARRDLEIRGPGEFMGARQSGSALLRFADLQEDSALLQQARALAPRLLLEQPAAAQAQVDRWLGGKAEFLKA
;
A
#
# COMPACT_ATOMS: atom_id res chain seq x y z
N MET A 1 27.09 77.31 9.98
CA MET A 1 28.35 76.90 10.63
C MET A 1 28.11 76.98 12.13
N PRO A 2 28.46 75.97 12.94
CA PRO A 2 29.42 74.91 12.68
C PRO A 2 28.77 73.59 12.25
N ALA A 3 29.58 72.82 11.50
CA ALA A 3 29.27 71.50 10.97
C ALA A 3 29.60 70.43 12.02
N SER A 4 28.67 69.52 12.26
CA SER A 4 28.89 68.26 12.99
C SER A 4 29.09 67.14 11.96
N SER A 5 30.13 66.35 12.17
CA SER A 5 30.68 65.37 11.24
C SER A 5 29.72 64.24 10.88
N ALA A 6 29.54 63.99 9.59
CA ALA A 6 28.96 62.75 9.09
C ALA A 6 29.96 61.60 9.33
N ALA A 7 29.60 60.69 10.24
CA ALA A 7 30.30 59.42 10.40
C ALA A 7 29.88 58.47 9.26
N ALA A 8 30.86 57.96 8.52
CA ALA A 8 30.66 56.93 7.52
C ALA A 8 30.20 55.61 8.17
N PRO A 9 29.28 54.85 7.55
CA PRO A 9 28.90 53.55 8.08
C PRO A 9 30.08 52.55 7.92
N SER A 10 30.32 51.79 8.99
CA SER A 10 31.28 50.69 9.08
C SER A 10 30.97 49.54 8.10
N PRO A 11 31.97 48.78 7.61
CA PRO A 11 31.82 47.78 6.55
C PRO A 11 31.19 46.45 7.00
N THR A 12 30.35 46.46 8.04
CA THR A 12 29.76 45.25 8.64
C THR A 12 28.24 45.14 8.49
N ASP A 13 27.57 46.14 7.90
CA ASP A 13 26.12 46.06 7.58
C ASP A 13 25.82 45.85 6.09
N ALA A 14 26.84 45.70 5.24
CA ALA A 14 26.68 45.36 3.82
C ALA A 14 26.71 43.85 3.53
N ALA A 15 26.93 43.00 4.54
CA ALA A 15 27.01 41.55 4.38
C ALA A 15 25.69 40.79 4.65
N ALA A 16 24.62 41.48 5.07
CA ALA A 16 23.34 40.85 5.42
C ALA A 16 22.22 41.04 4.37
N ALA A 17 22.52 41.63 3.20
CA ALA A 17 21.53 41.93 2.15
C ALA A 17 21.81 41.21 0.81
N THR A 18 22.38 40.01 0.85
CA THR A 18 22.36 39.07 -0.28
C THR A 18 21.76 37.74 0.14
N ALA A 19 20.51 37.80 0.61
CA ALA A 19 19.62 36.65 0.51
C ALA A 19 19.48 36.31 -0.98
N THR A 20 20.26 35.34 -1.43
CA THR A 20 20.22 34.82 -2.79
C THR A 20 18.80 34.38 -3.08
N ALA A 21 18.09 35.16 -3.90
CA ALA A 21 16.80 34.76 -4.44
C ALA A 21 16.98 33.39 -5.12
N ALA A 22 16.41 32.35 -4.51
CA ALA A 22 16.58 30.98 -4.98
C ALA A 22 16.13 30.89 -6.43
N ARG A 23 17.06 30.57 -7.34
CA ARG A 23 16.75 30.40 -8.77
C ARG A 23 15.57 29.42 -8.93
N PRO A 24 14.64 29.68 -9.86
CA PRO A 24 13.52 28.77 -10.08
C PRO A 24 14.05 27.37 -10.43
N LYS A 25 13.55 26.36 -9.71
CA LYS A 25 13.97 24.96 -9.89
C LYS A 25 13.67 24.49 -11.31
N SER A 26 14.65 23.87 -11.95
CA SER A 26 14.51 23.25 -13.27
C SER A 26 13.52 22.09 -13.24
N ALA A 27 12.97 21.70 -14.40
CA ALA A 27 12.03 20.57 -14.51
C ALA A 27 12.62 19.23 -13.97
N PRO A 28 13.90 18.89 -14.20
CA PRO A 28 14.54 17.73 -13.56
C PRO A 28 14.59 17.84 -12.03
N GLN A 29 14.90 19.01 -11.47
CA GLN A 29 14.93 19.21 -10.02
C GLN A 29 13.54 19.04 -9.38
N LYS A 30 12.50 19.58 -10.00
CA LYS A 30 11.11 19.35 -9.55
C LYS A 30 10.72 17.87 -9.63
N SER A 31 11.21 17.16 -10.66
CA SER A 31 10.95 15.72 -10.83
C SER A 31 11.67 14.88 -9.78
N MET A 32 12.91 15.22 -9.42
CA MET A 32 13.62 14.59 -8.30
C MET A 32 12.90 14.77 -6.96
N GLU A 33 12.36 15.97 -6.70
CA GLU A 33 11.60 16.22 -5.47
C GLU A 33 10.31 15.41 -5.38
N LYS A 34 9.64 15.19 -6.52
CA LYS A 34 8.48 14.29 -6.61
C LYS A 34 8.86 12.84 -6.35
N LEU A 35 10.08 12.43 -6.70
CA LEU A 35 10.65 11.11 -6.37
C LEU A 35 11.18 11.03 -4.93
N GLY A 36 11.09 12.11 -4.14
CA GLY A 36 11.60 12.15 -2.77
C GLY A 36 13.12 12.34 -2.65
N LEU A 37 13.82 12.62 -3.76
CA LEU A 37 15.28 12.80 -3.79
C LEU A 37 15.65 14.24 -3.42
N ARG A 38 15.70 14.54 -2.12
CA ARG A 38 15.90 15.90 -1.60
C ARG A 38 17.27 16.11 -0.96
N ARG A 39 17.73 15.14 -0.18
CA ARG A 39 19.02 15.17 0.54
C ARG A 39 20.06 14.39 -0.25
N ASP A 40 21.35 14.72 -0.05
CA ASP A 40 22.44 13.96 -0.69
C ASP A 40 22.37 12.45 -0.35
N ILE A 41 21.94 12.11 0.87
CA ILE A 41 21.73 10.70 1.26
C ILE A 41 20.56 10.05 0.52
N ASP A 42 19.51 10.80 0.17
CA ASP A 42 18.37 10.24 -0.58
C ASP A 42 18.80 9.84 -1.99
N LEU A 43 19.69 10.63 -2.62
CA LEU A 43 20.31 10.29 -3.90
C LEU A 43 21.31 9.14 -3.80
N ALA A 44 22.13 9.10 -2.74
CA ALA A 44 23.07 8.00 -2.51
C ALA A 44 22.35 6.68 -2.20
N LEU A 45 21.10 6.72 -1.71
CA LEU A 45 20.24 5.55 -1.52
C LEU A 45 19.28 5.33 -2.72
N HIS A 46 19.42 6.07 -3.81
CA HIS A 46 18.63 5.88 -5.03
C HIS A 46 19.33 4.86 -5.93
N LEU A 47 19.13 3.58 -5.64
CA LEU A 47 19.90 2.52 -6.28
C LEU A 47 19.45 2.19 -7.72
N PRO A 48 20.36 1.63 -8.54
CA PRO A 48 20.02 1.19 -9.90
C PRO A 48 18.99 0.06 -9.90
N LEU A 49 18.05 0.08 -10.85
CA LEU A 49 17.11 -1.02 -11.15
C LEU A 49 17.80 -2.19 -11.84
N ARG A 50 18.78 -1.87 -12.68
CA ARG A 50 19.56 -2.82 -13.46
C ARG A 50 20.89 -2.19 -13.84
N TYR A 51 21.76 -3.04 -14.36
CA TYR A 51 23.07 -2.64 -14.86
C TYR A 51 23.19 -2.99 -16.32
N GLU A 52 23.97 -2.16 -16.99
CA GLU A 52 24.06 -2.13 -18.43
C GLU A 52 25.55 -2.22 -18.75
N ASP A 53 26.01 -3.34 -19.29
CA ASP A 53 27.43 -3.54 -19.62
C ASP A 53 27.85 -2.69 -20.82
N GLU A 54 28.59 -1.61 -20.56
CA GLU A 54 29.24 -0.74 -21.56
C GLU A 54 30.78 -0.84 -21.47
N THR A 55 31.27 -1.83 -20.74
CA THR A 55 32.70 -1.99 -20.40
C THR A 55 33.48 -2.69 -21.49
N ARG A 56 32.77 -3.35 -22.42
CA ARG A 56 33.34 -4.08 -23.56
C ARG A 56 32.62 -3.78 -24.86
N VAL A 57 33.32 -4.02 -25.96
CA VAL A 57 32.79 -4.01 -27.32
C VAL A 57 32.74 -5.45 -27.79
N VAL A 58 31.59 -5.87 -28.31
CA VAL A 58 31.37 -7.20 -28.87
C VAL A 58 31.57 -7.11 -30.38
N PRO A 59 32.36 -8.00 -31.00
CA PRO A 59 32.43 -8.11 -32.46
C PRO A 59 31.05 -8.39 -33.07
N ILE A 60 30.74 -7.85 -34.24
CA ILE A 60 29.39 -7.98 -34.82
C ILE A 60 29.05 -9.45 -35.06
N ALA A 61 29.99 -10.28 -35.52
CA ALA A 61 29.79 -11.72 -35.67
C ALA A 61 29.45 -12.47 -34.36
N ALA A 62 29.85 -11.95 -33.19
CA ALA A 62 29.57 -12.55 -31.90
C ALA A 62 28.25 -12.08 -31.28
N ALA A 63 27.57 -11.11 -31.90
CA ALA A 63 26.33 -10.55 -31.42
C ALA A 63 25.17 -11.57 -31.55
N ARG A 64 24.63 -12.02 -30.41
CA ARG A 64 23.54 -13.01 -30.37
C ARG A 64 22.18 -12.34 -30.40
N PRO A 65 21.24 -12.78 -31.27
CA PRO A 65 19.89 -12.23 -31.30
C PRO A 65 19.20 -12.27 -29.93
N GLY A 66 18.53 -11.18 -29.57
CA GLY A 66 17.79 -11.05 -28.30
C GLY A 66 18.65 -10.73 -27.07
N VAL A 67 19.97 -10.60 -27.21
CA VAL A 67 20.86 -10.17 -26.12
C VAL A 67 21.38 -8.77 -26.40
N ALA A 68 21.14 -7.82 -25.49
CA ALA A 68 21.65 -6.47 -25.66
C ALA A 68 23.20 -6.47 -25.65
N VAL A 69 23.80 -5.94 -26.71
CA VAL A 69 25.26 -5.85 -26.86
C VAL A 69 25.67 -4.44 -27.27
N GLN A 70 26.94 -4.11 -27.01
CA GLN A 70 27.58 -2.88 -27.47
C GLN A 70 28.58 -3.25 -28.58
N VAL A 71 28.41 -2.67 -29.75
CA VAL A 71 29.28 -2.88 -30.93
C VAL A 71 29.87 -1.55 -31.39
N GLU A 72 30.99 -1.62 -32.10
CA GLU A 72 31.58 -0.46 -32.78
C GLU A 72 31.72 -0.76 -34.27
N GLY A 73 31.36 0.20 -35.11
CA GLY A 73 31.48 0.05 -36.55
C GLY A 73 31.56 1.40 -37.26
N VAL A 74 32.17 1.39 -38.44
CA VAL A 74 32.23 2.53 -39.33
C VAL A 74 30.97 2.55 -40.18
N VAL A 75 30.31 3.70 -40.26
CA VAL A 75 29.13 3.86 -41.10
C VAL A 75 29.52 3.75 -42.57
N ARG A 76 29.01 2.74 -43.26
CA ARG A 76 29.19 2.56 -44.71
C ARG A 76 28.12 3.32 -45.48
N GLU A 77 26.89 3.22 -45.02
CA GLU A 77 25.73 3.78 -45.69
C GLU A 77 24.72 4.29 -44.66
N ALA A 78 24.11 5.44 -44.92
CA ALA A 78 23.00 5.96 -44.14
C ALA A 78 21.98 6.60 -45.08
N GLN A 79 20.78 6.01 -45.15
CA GLN A 79 19.74 6.43 -46.07
C GLN A 79 18.37 6.55 -45.38
N VAL A 80 17.58 7.52 -45.84
CA VAL A 80 16.19 7.66 -45.41
C VAL A 80 15.30 6.93 -46.41
N GLU A 81 14.67 5.85 -45.94
CA GLU A 81 13.70 5.08 -46.72
C GLU A 81 12.28 5.55 -46.39
N PHE A 82 11.38 5.51 -47.37
CA PHE A 82 10.01 6.01 -47.24
C PHE A 82 8.94 4.92 -47.27
N ARG A 83 9.30 3.64 -47.45
CA ARG A 83 8.35 2.52 -47.56
C ARG A 83 8.69 1.40 -46.57
N PRO A 84 7.72 0.85 -45.82
CA PRO A 84 6.30 1.22 -45.74
C PRO A 84 6.02 2.51 -44.96
N ARG A 85 6.98 3.03 -44.19
CA ARG A 85 6.94 4.34 -43.49
C ARG A 85 8.33 4.98 -43.51
N ARG A 86 8.41 6.29 -43.28
CA ARG A 86 9.67 7.05 -43.21
C ARG A 86 10.55 6.51 -42.08
N GLN A 87 11.76 6.07 -42.41
CA GLN A 87 12.74 5.49 -41.49
C GLN A 87 14.16 5.81 -41.92
N LEU A 88 15.10 5.89 -40.98
CA LEU A 88 16.53 5.97 -41.25
C LEU A 88 17.13 4.58 -41.11
N VAL A 89 17.79 4.11 -42.16
CA VAL A 89 18.52 2.83 -42.20
C VAL A 89 20.01 3.14 -42.33
N VAL A 90 20.80 2.62 -41.40
CA VAL A 90 22.26 2.83 -41.35
C VAL A 90 22.94 1.47 -41.37
N ARG A 91 23.92 1.29 -42.25
CA ARG A 91 24.78 0.10 -42.28
C ARG A 91 26.12 0.46 -41.66
N ILE A 92 26.49 -0.29 -40.64
CA ILE A 92 27.82 -0.19 -40.02
C ILE A 92 28.59 -1.48 -40.25
N GLU A 93 29.90 -1.34 -40.38
CA GLU A 93 30.83 -2.46 -40.56
C GLU A 93 31.90 -2.38 -39.46
N ASP A 94 32.18 -3.50 -38.79
CA ASP A 94 33.27 -3.56 -37.81
C ASP A 94 34.64 -3.74 -38.48
N SER A 95 35.71 -3.85 -37.68
CA SER A 95 37.07 -4.02 -38.21
C SER A 95 37.31 -5.37 -38.90
N ALA A 96 36.45 -6.36 -38.66
CA ALA A 96 36.55 -7.69 -39.28
C ALA A 96 35.78 -7.76 -40.62
N GLY A 97 34.97 -6.74 -40.93
CA GLY A 97 34.15 -6.68 -42.14
C GLY A 97 32.73 -7.19 -41.96
N ASP A 98 32.31 -7.49 -40.72
CA ASP A 98 30.95 -7.93 -40.44
C ASP A 98 29.98 -6.74 -40.42
N GLU A 99 28.81 -6.89 -41.05
CA GLU A 99 27.82 -5.81 -41.19
C GLU A 99 26.69 -5.91 -40.15
N LEU A 100 26.26 -4.75 -39.64
CA LEU A 100 25.06 -4.61 -38.81
C LEU A 100 24.18 -3.47 -39.34
N VAL A 101 22.89 -3.74 -39.47
CA VAL A 101 21.90 -2.74 -39.88
C VAL A 101 21.27 -2.08 -38.65
N LEU A 102 21.20 -0.76 -38.64
CA LEU A 102 20.52 0.03 -37.61
C LEU A 102 19.29 0.70 -38.22
N ARG A 103 18.12 0.53 -37.59
CA ARG A 103 16.86 1.11 -38.07
C ARG A 103 16.25 2.06 -37.05
N PHE A 104 15.90 3.26 -37.49
CA PHE A 104 15.21 4.26 -36.68
C PHE A 104 13.89 4.68 -37.35
N LEU A 105 12.76 4.34 -36.74
CA LEU A 105 11.41 4.75 -37.18
C LEU A 105 11.13 6.23 -36.84
N HIS A 106 11.82 6.73 -35.82
CA HIS A 106 11.84 8.13 -35.39
C HIS A 106 13.29 8.61 -35.31
N PHE A 107 13.64 9.64 -36.08
CA PHE A 107 14.98 10.21 -36.11
C PHE A 107 14.95 11.72 -36.35
N TYR A 108 16.00 12.39 -35.88
CA TYR A 108 16.18 13.83 -36.00
C TYR A 108 17.34 14.15 -36.96
N PRO A 109 17.44 15.38 -37.50
CA PRO A 109 18.57 15.79 -38.35
C PRO A 109 19.95 15.59 -37.71
N SER A 110 20.03 15.66 -36.37
CA SER A 110 21.26 15.34 -35.62
C SER A 110 21.72 13.90 -35.80
N HIS A 111 20.79 12.93 -35.89
CA HIS A 111 21.14 11.53 -36.09
C HIS A 111 21.79 11.32 -37.45
N GLN A 112 21.23 11.91 -38.52
CA GLN A 112 21.79 11.83 -39.87
C GLN A 112 23.21 12.39 -39.93
N LYS A 113 23.50 13.47 -39.20
CA LYS A 113 24.87 14.02 -39.10
C LYS A 113 25.83 13.07 -38.38
N SER A 114 25.38 12.45 -37.29
CA SER A 114 26.18 11.47 -36.55
C SER A 114 26.42 10.17 -37.31
N PHE A 115 25.52 9.83 -38.24
CA PHE A 115 25.64 8.67 -39.12
C PHE A 115 26.10 9.04 -40.54
N ALA A 116 26.87 10.11 -40.71
CA ALA A 116 27.48 10.38 -42.01
C ALA A 116 28.45 9.22 -42.38
N PRO A 117 28.51 8.79 -43.66
CA PRO A 117 29.46 7.77 -44.09
C PRO A 117 30.90 8.08 -43.65
N GLY A 118 31.61 7.06 -43.18
CA GLY A 118 32.97 7.17 -42.62
C GLY A 118 33.03 7.54 -41.14
N GLN A 119 31.91 7.87 -40.49
CA GLN A 119 31.90 8.10 -39.03
C GLN A 119 32.02 6.77 -38.27
N LEU A 120 32.85 6.73 -37.24
CA LEU A 120 32.90 5.62 -36.29
C LEU A 120 31.83 5.84 -35.22
N VAL A 121 30.96 4.84 -35.05
CA VAL A 121 29.87 4.90 -34.08
C VAL A 121 29.93 3.71 -33.13
N ARG A 122 29.72 3.97 -31.85
CA ARG A 122 29.47 2.96 -30.82
C ARG A 122 27.98 2.86 -30.61
N VAL A 123 27.44 1.66 -30.78
CA VAL A 123 26.01 1.40 -30.84
C VAL A 123 25.67 0.31 -29.85
N ARG A 124 24.57 0.50 -29.11
CA ARG A 124 24.08 -0.48 -28.16
C ARG A 124 22.60 -0.76 -28.40
N GLY A 125 22.27 -2.04 -28.49
CA GLY A 125 20.90 -2.50 -28.66
C GLY A 125 20.81 -4.01 -28.68
N GLU A 126 19.58 -4.50 -28.82
CA GLU A 126 19.31 -5.92 -29.04
C GLU A 126 19.35 -6.20 -30.54
N PRO A 127 20.31 -7.00 -31.03
CA PRO A 127 20.31 -7.44 -32.40
C PRO A 127 19.16 -8.45 -32.61
N ARG A 128 18.58 -8.45 -33.79
CA ARG A 128 17.50 -9.36 -34.21
C ARG A 128 17.80 -9.87 -35.62
N GLY A 129 17.29 -11.05 -35.94
CA GLY A 129 17.38 -11.58 -37.30
C GLY A 129 16.50 -10.76 -38.25
N GLY A 130 17.12 -10.11 -39.23
CA GLY A 130 16.47 -9.37 -40.30
C GLY A 130 16.70 -10.04 -41.66
N PHE A 131 16.01 -9.54 -42.69
CA PHE A 131 16.10 -10.05 -44.07
C PHE A 131 17.51 -9.93 -44.67
N PHE A 132 18.31 -8.96 -44.20
CA PHE A 132 19.66 -8.65 -44.68
C PHE A 132 20.77 -8.99 -43.66
N GLY A 133 20.47 -9.82 -42.65
CA GLY A 133 21.40 -10.13 -41.57
C GLY A 133 20.95 -9.54 -40.23
N LEU A 134 21.90 -9.30 -39.33
CA LEU A 134 21.59 -8.75 -38.01
C LEU A 134 21.11 -7.29 -38.14
N GLU A 135 20.05 -6.98 -37.40
CA GLU A 135 19.48 -5.63 -37.34
C GLU A 135 19.22 -5.21 -35.89
N MET A 136 19.51 -3.95 -35.55
CA MET A 136 19.05 -3.30 -34.33
C MET A 136 18.01 -2.22 -34.64
N VAL A 137 16.85 -2.29 -34.00
CA VAL A 137 15.80 -1.28 -34.11
C VAL A 137 15.88 -0.32 -32.93
N HIS A 138 16.00 0.98 -33.19
CA HIS A 138 16.14 2.03 -32.19
C HIS A 138 17.28 1.82 -31.15
N PRO A 139 18.50 1.44 -31.57
CA PRO A 139 19.61 1.33 -30.63
C PRO A 139 20.03 2.72 -30.11
N THR A 140 20.65 2.75 -28.93
CA THR A 140 21.36 3.93 -28.48
C THR A 140 22.70 4.01 -29.20
N PHE A 141 23.16 5.23 -29.52
CA PHE A 141 24.40 5.41 -30.26
C PHE A 141 25.16 6.63 -29.79
N LYS A 142 26.47 6.61 -30.02
CA LYS A 142 27.38 7.72 -29.82
C LYS A 142 28.45 7.72 -30.92
N ALA A 143 28.67 8.88 -31.54
CA ALA A 143 29.83 9.08 -32.39
C ALA A 143 31.11 9.08 -31.52
N VAL A 144 32.08 8.26 -31.90
CA VAL A 144 33.31 8.06 -31.13
C VAL A 144 34.54 8.20 -32.03
N GLN A 145 35.69 8.51 -31.44
CA GLN A 145 36.97 8.45 -32.14
C GLN A 145 37.59 7.06 -31.92
N PRO A 146 38.47 6.58 -32.83
CA PRO A 146 39.23 5.36 -32.61
C PRO A 146 39.96 5.41 -31.26
N GLY A 147 39.81 4.36 -30.45
CA GLY A 147 40.41 4.29 -29.11
C GLY A 147 39.66 5.08 -28.03
N ALA A 148 38.44 5.54 -28.28
CA ALA A 148 37.63 6.19 -27.25
C ALA A 148 37.43 5.27 -26.03
N PRO A 149 37.61 5.77 -24.79
CA PRO A 149 37.58 4.93 -23.60
C PRO A 149 36.22 4.25 -23.42
N LEU A 150 36.26 3.03 -22.90
CA LEU A 150 35.07 2.28 -22.46
C LEU A 150 34.69 2.70 -21.04
N ALA A 151 33.48 2.31 -20.62
CA ALA A 151 33.08 2.52 -19.24
C ALA A 151 33.99 1.70 -18.31
N ALA A 152 34.46 2.32 -17.23
CA ALA A 152 35.32 1.65 -16.24
C ALA A 152 34.54 0.77 -15.24
N SER A 153 33.20 0.86 -15.26
CA SER A 153 32.27 0.11 -14.42
C SER A 153 31.01 -0.20 -15.22
N LEU A 154 30.24 -1.18 -14.78
CA LEU A 154 28.92 -1.46 -15.34
C LEU A 154 28.04 -0.21 -15.20
N THR A 155 27.36 0.19 -16.28
CA THR A 155 26.61 1.43 -16.32
C THR A 155 25.28 1.26 -15.57
N PRO A 156 25.01 2.02 -14.49
CA PRO A 156 23.76 1.89 -13.75
C PRO A 156 22.58 2.52 -14.50
N VAL A 157 21.42 1.89 -14.38
CA VAL A 157 20.12 2.44 -14.85
C VAL A 157 19.22 2.65 -13.64
N TYR A 158 18.87 3.90 -13.37
CA TYR A 158 18.10 4.29 -12.18
C TYR A 158 16.59 4.34 -12.45
N PRO A 159 15.74 4.15 -11.42
CA PRO A 159 14.34 4.53 -11.52
C PRO A 159 14.21 6.00 -11.89
N ALA A 160 13.41 6.30 -12.92
CA ALA A 160 13.26 7.65 -13.46
C ALA A 160 11.83 7.91 -13.96
N SER A 161 11.39 9.16 -13.90
CA SER A 161 10.15 9.62 -14.56
C SER A 161 10.46 10.16 -15.96
N ALA A 162 9.43 10.32 -16.81
CA ALA A 162 9.60 10.78 -18.20
C ALA A 162 10.36 12.11 -18.33
N GLN A 163 10.35 12.96 -17.29
CA GLN A 163 11.01 14.27 -17.28
C GLN A 163 12.43 14.24 -16.69
N LEU A 164 12.98 13.06 -16.38
CA LEU A 164 14.24 12.90 -15.68
C LEU A 164 15.20 11.96 -16.43
N PRO A 165 16.11 12.52 -17.28
CA PRO A 165 17.04 11.70 -18.06
C PRO A 165 18.07 10.95 -17.21
N GLN A 166 18.45 9.73 -17.62
CA GLN A 166 19.45 8.89 -16.94
C GLN A 166 20.80 9.59 -16.76
N ALA A 167 21.27 10.32 -17.78
CA ALA A 167 22.54 11.04 -17.70
C ALA A 167 22.54 12.13 -16.61
N TYR A 168 21.40 12.80 -16.42
CA TYR A 168 21.22 13.78 -15.36
C TYR A 168 21.23 13.12 -13.98
N LEU A 169 20.50 12.01 -13.82
CA LEU A 169 20.47 11.21 -12.60
C LEU A 169 21.86 10.69 -12.21
N ARG A 170 22.58 10.04 -13.13
CA ARG A 170 23.94 9.55 -12.89
C ARG A 170 24.87 10.63 -12.37
N LYS A 171 24.85 11.82 -13.00
CA LYS A 171 25.67 12.96 -12.57
C LYS A 171 25.27 13.47 -11.19
N ALA A 172 23.97 13.59 -10.93
CA ALA A 172 23.45 14.05 -9.64
C ALA A 172 23.80 13.08 -8.51
N ILE A 173 23.61 11.78 -8.74
CA ILE A 173 23.90 10.71 -7.78
C ILE A 173 25.39 10.60 -7.50
N ALA A 174 26.25 10.61 -8.52
CA ALA A 174 27.70 10.59 -8.31
C ALA A 174 28.18 11.80 -7.47
N ALA A 175 27.64 12.99 -7.75
CA ALA A 175 27.96 14.19 -6.97
C ALA A 175 27.44 14.09 -5.52
N ALA A 176 26.27 13.49 -5.31
CA ALA A 176 25.70 13.28 -3.98
C ALA A 176 26.46 12.21 -3.20
N LEU A 177 26.86 11.10 -3.83
CA LEU A 177 27.64 10.01 -3.23
C LEU A 177 28.97 10.52 -2.65
N ALA A 178 29.60 11.50 -3.31
CA ALA A 178 30.80 12.16 -2.83
C ALA A 178 30.56 13.07 -1.60
N ARG A 179 29.39 13.69 -1.48
CA ARG A 179 29.05 14.65 -0.40
C ARG A 179 28.30 14.01 0.77
N ALA A 180 27.61 12.90 0.53
CA ALA A 180 26.74 12.28 1.52
C ALA A 180 27.54 11.83 2.76
N PRO A 181 26.97 11.96 3.97
CA PRO A 181 27.59 11.50 5.20
C PRO A 181 27.50 9.96 5.31
N LEU A 182 28.39 9.27 4.60
CA LEU A 182 28.48 7.80 4.54
C LEU A 182 29.48 7.22 5.55
N HIS A 183 29.78 7.93 6.63
CA HIS A 183 30.59 7.37 7.72
C HIS A 183 29.79 6.31 8.47
N GLU A 184 30.51 5.36 9.06
CA GLU A 184 29.92 4.30 9.85
C GLU A 184 29.25 4.89 11.11
N LEU A 185 27.94 4.69 11.24
CA LEU A 185 27.19 5.12 12.44
C LEU A 185 27.14 4.02 13.49
N LEU A 186 27.24 2.76 13.07
CA LEU A 186 27.07 1.63 13.94
C LEU A 186 28.38 1.33 14.69
N PRO A 187 28.31 0.96 15.97
CA PRO A 187 29.48 0.58 16.74
C PRO A 187 30.21 -0.62 16.10
N PRO A 188 31.54 -0.72 16.23
CA PRO A 188 32.28 -1.90 15.77
C PRO A 188 31.67 -3.20 16.29
N GLY A 189 31.48 -4.18 15.40
CA GLY A 189 30.87 -5.48 15.74
C GLY A 189 29.34 -5.53 15.71
N SER A 190 28.66 -4.40 15.47
CA SER A 190 27.20 -4.35 15.35
C SER A 190 26.69 -4.83 13.99
N VAL A 191 27.55 -4.74 12.97
CA VAL A 191 27.27 -5.16 11.61
C VAL A 191 27.53 -6.67 11.49
N PRO A 192 26.65 -7.45 10.84
CA PRO A 192 26.88 -8.86 10.57
C PRO A 192 28.23 -9.10 9.88
N ARG A 193 28.92 -10.17 10.27
CA ARG A 193 30.24 -10.52 9.70
C ARG A 193 30.14 -10.75 8.19
N GLY A 194 31.14 -10.28 7.45
CA GLY A 194 31.20 -10.43 5.99
C GLY A 194 30.49 -9.33 5.20
N LEU A 195 29.78 -8.42 5.86
CA LEU A 195 29.18 -7.26 5.19
C LEU A 195 30.17 -6.09 5.12
N PRO A 196 30.29 -5.42 3.96
CA PRO A 196 31.21 -4.30 3.80
C PRO A 196 30.75 -3.05 4.57
N PRO A 197 31.66 -2.06 4.80
CA PRO A 197 31.29 -0.73 5.24
C PRO A 197 30.27 -0.06 4.31
N LEU A 198 29.40 0.81 4.84
CA LEU A 198 28.33 1.43 4.06
C LEU A 198 28.82 2.16 2.80
N ARG A 199 29.91 2.94 2.93
CA ARG A 199 30.50 3.67 1.80
C ARG A 199 30.95 2.73 0.68
N GLU A 200 31.57 1.60 1.04
CA GLU A 200 32.03 0.61 0.08
C GLU A 200 30.86 -0.11 -0.59
N ALA A 201 29.82 -0.47 0.18
CA ALA A 201 28.59 -1.06 -0.34
C ALA A 201 27.94 -0.17 -1.40
N LEU A 202 27.74 1.11 -1.07
CA LEU A 202 27.11 2.07 -1.98
C LEU A 202 27.98 2.36 -3.21
N ASN A 203 29.29 2.53 -3.02
CA ASN A 203 30.21 2.71 -4.15
C ASN A 203 30.17 1.51 -5.09
N TYR A 204 30.17 0.28 -4.56
CA TYR A 204 30.08 -0.93 -5.37
C TYR A 204 28.77 -1.01 -6.15
N LEU A 205 27.63 -0.69 -5.52
CA LEU A 205 26.33 -0.74 -6.20
C LEU A 205 26.15 0.39 -7.22
N HIS A 206 26.73 1.58 -7.02
CA HIS A 206 26.67 2.64 -8.02
C HIS A 206 27.72 2.48 -9.14
N HIS A 207 28.82 1.80 -8.84
CA HIS A 207 29.95 1.60 -9.76
C HIS A 207 30.46 0.15 -9.71
N PRO A 208 29.65 -0.85 -10.11
CA PRO A 208 30.11 -2.24 -10.06
C PRO A 208 31.25 -2.46 -11.05
N PRO A 209 32.29 -3.22 -10.67
CA PRO A 209 33.41 -3.47 -11.57
C PRO A 209 32.96 -4.32 -12.79
N PRO A 210 33.70 -4.29 -13.91
CA PRO A 210 33.31 -4.99 -15.14
C PRO A 210 33.13 -6.50 -15.00
N ASP A 211 33.81 -7.12 -14.05
CA ASP A 211 33.76 -8.55 -13.73
C ASP A 211 32.65 -8.91 -12.72
N ALA A 212 31.89 -7.93 -12.23
CA ALA A 212 30.76 -8.18 -11.35
C ALA A 212 29.69 -9.04 -12.03
N SER A 213 29.20 -10.04 -11.31
CA SER A 213 28.07 -10.87 -11.78
C SER A 213 26.79 -10.03 -11.86
N LEU A 214 26.30 -9.80 -13.08
CA LEU A 214 25.02 -9.13 -13.32
C LEU A 214 23.86 -9.86 -12.63
N ALA A 215 23.83 -11.19 -12.70
CA ALA A 215 22.80 -11.99 -12.05
C ALA A 215 22.79 -11.78 -10.53
N ALA A 216 23.96 -11.79 -9.88
CA ALA A 216 24.05 -11.56 -8.42
C ALA A 216 23.65 -10.13 -8.01
N LEU A 217 23.86 -9.15 -8.91
CA LEU A 217 23.42 -7.76 -8.71
C LEU A 217 21.91 -7.61 -8.89
N GLU A 218 21.31 -8.32 -9.84
CA GLU A 218 19.87 -8.33 -10.14
C GLU A 218 19.08 -9.13 -9.08
N GLU A 219 19.63 -10.23 -8.58
CA GLU A 219 19.05 -11.05 -7.50
C GLU A 219 19.26 -10.46 -6.10
N HIS A 220 19.91 -9.29 -6.01
CA HIS A 220 20.25 -8.64 -4.73
C HIS A 220 21.01 -9.52 -3.72
N ALA A 221 21.75 -10.52 -4.21
CA ALA A 221 22.45 -11.51 -3.39
C ALA A 221 23.83 -11.02 -2.90
N HIS A 222 24.42 -10.02 -3.56
CA HIS A 222 25.75 -9.51 -3.23
C HIS A 222 25.83 -8.94 -1.80
N PRO A 223 26.95 -9.08 -1.06
CA PRO A 223 27.10 -8.54 0.30
C PRO A 223 26.83 -7.04 0.44
N ALA A 224 27.05 -6.26 -0.61
CA ALA A 224 26.70 -4.84 -0.65
C ALA A 224 25.17 -4.61 -0.53
N TRP A 225 24.36 -5.44 -1.18
CA TRP A 225 22.90 -5.40 -1.04
C TRP A 225 22.47 -5.84 0.36
N GLN A 226 23.05 -6.93 0.85
CA GLN A 226 22.79 -7.45 2.20
C GLN A 226 23.11 -6.40 3.29
N ARG A 227 24.17 -5.60 3.09
CA ARG A 227 24.49 -4.46 3.95
C ARG A 227 23.37 -3.43 4.01
N LEU A 228 22.81 -3.06 2.87
CA LEU A 228 21.72 -2.07 2.80
C LEU A 228 20.42 -2.61 3.38
N LYS A 229 20.09 -3.87 3.07
CA LYS A 229 18.94 -4.58 3.66
C LYS A 229 19.04 -4.59 5.18
N PHE A 230 20.20 -4.94 5.74
CA PHE A 230 20.43 -4.93 7.19
C PHE A 230 20.23 -3.54 7.80
N GLU A 231 20.83 -2.51 7.22
CA GLU A 231 20.70 -1.15 7.76
C GLU A 231 19.28 -0.60 7.68
N GLU A 232 18.55 -0.93 6.63
CA GLU A 232 17.14 -0.58 6.47
C GLU A 232 16.27 -1.26 7.52
N LEU A 233 16.44 -2.58 7.69
CA LEU A 233 15.75 -3.35 8.73
C LEU A 233 16.09 -2.84 10.13
N LEU A 234 17.35 -2.49 10.38
CA LEU A 234 17.78 -1.94 11.66
C LEU A 234 17.14 -0.58 11.94
N ALA A 235 17.14 0.34 10.97
CA ALA A 235 16.48 1.64 11.13
C ALA A 235 14.98 1.49 11.44
N GLN A 236 14.34 0.53 10.78
CA GLN A 236 12.95 0.19 11.01
C GLN A 236 12.71 -0.37 12.43
N GLN A 237 13.55 -1.31 12.90
CA GLN A 237 13.47 -1.87 14.25
C GLN A 237 13.77 -0.84 15.34
N LEU A 238 14.69 0.10 15.09
CA LEU A 238 14.99 1.21 15.99
C LEU A 238 13.79 2.14 16.12
N SER A 239 13.16 2.52 15.01
CA SER A 239 11.97 3.37 15.02
C SER A 239 10.81 2.72 15.78
N GLN A 240 10.59 1.41 15.60
CA GLN A 240 9.62 0.63 16.39
C GLN A 240 9.91 0.66 17.89
N ALA A 241 11.16 0.41 18.26
CA ALA A 241 11.56 0.36 19.67
C ALA A 241 11.47 1.75 20.33
N GLN A 242 11.81 2.82 19.62
CA GLN A 242 11.61 4.21 20.06
C GLN A 242 10.13 4.51 20.29
N ALA A 243 9.24 4.18 19.34
CA ALA A 243 7.81 4.38 19.49
C ALA A 243 7.23 3.61 20.69
N ARG A 244 7.74 2.39 20.95
CA ARG A 244 7.40 1.64 22.17
C ARG A 244 7.83 2.35 23.45
N GLN A 245 9.06 2.83 23.52
CA GLN A 245 9.56 3.57 24.69
C GLN A 245 8.77 4.85 24.92
N GLU A 246 8.48 5.62 23.86
CA GLU A 246 7.62 6.81 23.94
C GLU A 246 6.22 6.46 24.50
N ARG A 247 5.64 5.33 24.07
CA ARG A 247 4.35 4.86 24.57
C ARG A 247 4.40 4.41 26.03
N GLU A 248 5.50 3.80 26.49
CA GLU A 248 5.69 3.41 27.90
C GLU A 248 5.72 4.62 28.87
N LEU A 249 6.04 5.82 28.34
CA LEU A 249 5.96 7.06 29.10
C LEU A 249 4.52 7.59 29.21
N LEU A 250 3.63 7.18 28.32
CA LEU A 250 2.21 7.54 28.36
C LEU A 250 1.48 6.76 29.45
N ARG A 251 0.30 7.25 29.83
CA ARG A 251 -0.56 6.63 30.84
C ARG A 251 -1.95 6.40 30.27
N ALA A 252 -2.54 5.27 30.62
CA ALA A 252 -3.90 4.91 30.28
C ALA A 252 -4.62 4.39 31.52
N PRO A 253 -5.97 4.49 31.56
CA PRO A 253 -6.73 3.95 32.67
C PRO A 253 -6.68 2.41 32.66
N PRO A 254 -6.21 1.74 33.74
CA PRO A 254 -6.19 0.28 33.76
C PRO A 254 -7.61 -0.28 33.81
N LEU A 255 -8.01 -1.02 32.78
CA LEU A 255 -9.34 -1.61 32.64
C LEU A 255 -9.28 -3.09 33.01
N ARG A 256 -9.79 -3.45 34.19
CA ARG A 256 -9.78 -4.84 34.67
C ARG A 256 -11.19 -5.40 34.73
N ALA A 257 -11.34 -6.63 34.23
CA ALA A 257 -12.58 -7.37 34.37
C ALA A 257 -12.81 -7.72 35.85
N GLY A 258 -14.02 -7.48 36.34
CA GLY A 258 -14.46 -8.03 37.62
C GLY A 258 -14.96 -9.47 37.44
N ALA A 259 -14.75 -10.33 38.44
CA ALA A 259 -15.37 -11.65 38.45
C ALA A 259 -16.90 -11.51 38.45
N GLY A 260 -17.60 -12.26 37.58
CA GLY A 260 -19.05 -12.09 37.37
C GLY A 260 -19.44 -10.78 36.67
N GLY A 261 -18.49 -10.08 36.07
CA GLY A 261 -18.70 -8.81 35.35
C GLY A 261 -19.53 -8.95 34.07
N LEU A 262 -19.81 -7.82 33.42
CA LEU A 262 -20.41 -7.72 32.09
C LEU A 262 -19.70 -8.57 31.04
N HIS A 263 -18.37 -8.76 31.13
CA HIS A 263 -17.65 -9.66 30.23
C HIS A 263 -18.19 -11.10 30.27
N GLU A 264 -18.30 -11.69 31.47
CA GLU A 264 -18.82 -13.05 31.66
C GLU A 264 -20.32 -13.13 31.34
N LYS A 265 -21.09 -12.11 31.72
CA LYS A 265 -22.52 -12.03 31.39
C LYS A 265 -22.76 -11.96 29.89
N LEU A 266 -21.95 -11.19 29.17
CA LEU A 266 -22.01 -11.09 27.71
C LEU A 266 -21.67 -12.44 27.07
N LEU A 267 -20.58 -13.09 27.50
CA LEU A 267 -20.22 -14.43 27.02
C LEU A 267 -21.37 -15.43 27.20
N ALA A 268 -22.04 -15.42 28.35
CA ALA A 268 -23.18 -16.30 28.63
C ALA A 268 -24.44 -15.96 27.81
N ALA A 269 -24.61 -14.69 27.40
CA ALA A 269 -25.77 -14.22 26.64
C ALA A 269 -25.63 -14.38 25.11
N LEU A 270 -24.41 -14.64 24.60
CA LEU A 270 -24.18 -14.79 23.17
C LEU A 270 -24.92 -16.02 22.62
N PRO A 271 -25.57 -15.91 21.44
CA PRO A 271 -26.30 -17.02 20.83
C PRO A 271 -25.40 -18.05 20.14
N PHE A 272 -24.08 -17.96 20.33
CA PHE A 272 -23.07 -18.82 19.71
C PHE A 272 -21.86 -18.96 20.64
N GLN A 273 -21.07 -20.00 20.42
CA GLN A 273 -19.79 -20.19 21.12
C GLN A 273 -18.65 -19.51 20.37
N LEU A 274 -17.69 -18.98 21.12
CA LEU A 274 -16.47 -18.41 20.54
C LEU A 274 -15.53 -19.51 20.05
N THR A 275 -14.80 -19.22 18.98
CA THR A 275 -13.69 -20.07 18.52
C THR A 275 -12.49 -19.96 19.47
N GLY A 276 -11.54 -20.91 19.38
CA GLY A 276 -10.32 -20.87 20.19
C GLY A 276 -9.49 -19.62 19.91
N ALA A 277 -9.40 -19.22 18.63
CA ALA A 277 -8.73 -17.98 18.23
C ALA A 277 -9.43 -16.73 18.80
N GLN A 278 -10.76 -16.68 18.83
CA GLN A 278 -11.51 -15.55 19.41
C GLN A 278 -11.29 -15.44 20.92
N GLN A 279 -11.29 -16.57 21.65
CA GLN A 279 -11.04 -16.61 23.09
C GLN A 279 -9.62 -16.12 23.42
N ARG A 280 -8.61 -16.70 22.75
CA ARG A 280 -7.21 -16.29 22.90
C ARG A 280 -7.02 -14.80 22.67
N VAL A 281 -7.58 -14.27 21.58
CA VAL A 281 -7.42 -12.85 21.23
C VAL A 281 -8.19 -11.93 22.19
N ALA A 282 -9.36 -12.34 22.68
CA ALA A 282 -10.10 -11.60 23.70
C ALA A 282 -9.32 -11.51 25.01
N GLU A 283 -8.68 -12.60 25.45
CA GLU A 283 -7.80 -12.61 26.62
C GLU A 283 -6.55 -11.74 26.42
N GLU A 284 -5.90 -11.82 25.26
CA GLU A 284 -4.75 -10.96 24.92
C GLU A 284 -5.11 -9.47 25.03
N ILE A 285 -6.28 -9.07 24.53
CA ILE A 285 -6.77 -7.69 24.60
C ILE A 285 -7.09 -7.33 26.06
N ALA A 286 -7.80 -8.18 26.79
CA ALA A 286 -8.17 -7.95 28.19
C ALA A 286 -6.93 -7.76 29.09
N GLN A 287 -5.88 -8.55 28.87
CA GLN A 287 -4.61 -8.41 29.59
C GLN A 287 -3.88 -7.10 29.26
N ASP A 288 -3.97 -6.63 28.02
CA ASP A 288 -3.28 -5.42 27.57
C ASP A 288 -3.99 -4.15 28.06
N ILE A 289 -5.33 -4.09 27.98
CA ILE A 289 -6.12 -2.97 28.52
C ILE A 289 -6.09 -2.91 30.06
N GLY A 290 -5.75 -4.01 30.73
CA GLY A 290 -5.56 -4.04 32.19
C GLY A 290 -4.31 -3.32 32.69
N ARG A 291 -3.42 -2.87 31.78
CA ARG A 291 -2.17 -2.16 32.09
C ARG A 291 -2.39 -0.65 32.18
N GLY A 292 -1.55 0.04 32.94
CA GLY A 292 -1.57 1.51 33.04
C GLY A 292 -0.91 2.25 31.87
N VAL A 293 -0.67 1.56 30.75
CA VAL A 293 -0.01 2.07 29.54
C VAL A 293 -0.98 1.91 28.36
N PRO A 294 -1.08 2.88 27.43
CA PRO A 294 -2.01 2.78 26.31
C PRO A 294 -1.78 1.52 25.48
N MET A 295 -2.84 0.76 25.27
CA MET A 295 -2.83 -0.35 24.33
C MET A 295 -3.01 0.22 22.93
N HIS A 296 -2.06 0.02 22.03
CA HIS A 296 -2.30 0.20 20.59
C HIS A 296 -2.21 -1.16 19.91
N ARG A 297 -3.35 -1.66 19.43
CA ARG A 297 -3.45 -3.04 18.92
C ARG A 297 -4.28 -3.10 17.64
N LEU A 298 -3.78 -3.83 16.66
CA LEU A 298 -4.50 -4.19 15.44
C LEU A 298 -5.04 -5.61 15.56
N LEU A 299 -6.36 -5.70 15.66
CA LEU A 299 -7.14 -6.92 15.55
C LEU A 299 -7.39 -7.24 14.08
N GLN A 300 -6.79 -8.33 13.61
CA GLN A 300 -6.91 -8.78 12.24
C GLN A 300 -7.57 -10.16 12.20
N GLY A 301 -8.41 -10.35 11.20
CA GLY A 301 -9.00 -11.64 10.91
C GLY A 301 -9.78 -11.55 9.63
N ASP A 302 -10.03 -12.69 9.00
CA ASP A 302 -10.76 -12.74 7.73
C ASP A 302 -12.17 -12.13 7.85
N VAL A 303 -12.80 -11.78 6.73
CA VAL A 303 -14.18 -11.28 6.68
C VAL A 303 -15.11 -12.30 7.32
N GLY A 304 -15.77 -11.93 8.41
CA GLY A 304 -16.67 -12.82 9.15
C GLY A 304 -16.01 -13.69 10.23
N SER A 305 -14.72 -13.50 10.52
CA SER A 305 -14.01 -14.15 11.65
C SER A 305 -14.50 -13.75 13.05
N GLY A 306 -15.51 -12.87 13.17
CA GLY A 306 -16.05 -12.45 14.46
C GLY A 306 -15.28 -11.33 15.17
N LYS A 307 -14.57 -10.46 14.44
CA LYS A 307 -13.89 -9.28 15.04
C LYS A 307 -14.80 -8.43 15.94
N THR A 308 -16.07 -8.25 15.55
CA THR A 308 -17.06 -7.49 16.34
C THR A 308 -17.33 -8.09 17.72
N VAL A 309 -17.33 -9.42 17.88
CA VAL A 309 -17.57 -10.02 19.20
C VAL A 309 -16.38 -9.81 20.13
N VAL A 310 -15.16 -9.91 19.60
CA VAL A 310 -13.94 -9.60 20.36
C VAL A 310 -13.93 -8.13 20.80
N ALA A 311 -14.32 -7.21 19.91
CA ALA A 311 -14.46 -5.79 20.23
C ALA A 311 -15.54 -5.53 21.30
N ALA A 312 -16.67 -6.23 21.25
CA ALA A 312 -17.74 -6.14 22.24
C ALA A 312 -17.28 -6.62 23.63
N LEU A 313 -16.51 -7.72 23.68
CA LEU A 313 -15.93 -8.24 24.93
C LEU A 313 -14.92 -7.28 25.55
N ALA A 314 -14.08 -6.62 24.73
CA ALA A 314 -13.18 -5.58 25.20
C ALA A 314 -13.95 -4.36 25.74
N ALA A 315 -15.03 -3.95 25.05
CA ALA A 315 -15.90 -2.88 25.51
C ALA A 315 -16.59 -3.23 26.84
N ALA A 316 -17.01 -4.48 27.01
CA ALA A 316 -17.61 -4.94 28.26
C ALA A 316 -16.66 -4.78 29.46
N VAL A 317 -15.37 -5.10 29.29
CA VAL A 317 -14.35 -4.92 30.34
C VAL A 317 -14.16 -3.45 30.71
N ALA A 318 -14.14 -2.56 29.72
CA ALA A 318 -14.02 -1.13 29.96
C ALA A 318 -15.24 -0.55 30.71
N ILE A 319 -16.44 -0.97 30.31
CA ILE A 319 -17.71 -0.53 30.91
C ILE A 319 -17.84 -1.03 32.35
N ASP A 320 -17.45 -2.28 32.63
CA ASP A 320 -17.36 -2.82 33.99
C ASP A 320 -16.42 -2.01 34.88
N ALA A 321 -15.31 -1.52 34.32
CA ALA A 321 -14.35 -0.67 35.04
C ALA A 321 -14.85 0.80 35.21
N GLY A 322 -16.08 1.10 34.81
CA GLY A 322 -16.69 2.43 34.88
C GLY A 322 -16.17 3.39 33.81
N TRP A 323 -15.65 2.89 32.69
CA TRP A 323 -15.20 3.68 31.54
C TRP A 323 -16.09 3.46 30.33
N GLN A 324 -16.28 4.51 29.54
CA GLN A 324 -17.01 4.47 28.28
C GLN A 324 -16.13 3.96 27.14
N CYS A 325 -16.79 3.42 26.13
CA CYS A 325 -16.19 3.00 24.87
C CYS A 325 -16.71 3.81 23.69
N ALA A 326 -15.86 4.02 22.69
CA ALA A 326 -16.27 4.56 21.40
C ALA A 326 -15.96 3.54 20.29
N LEU A 327 -16.91 3.25 19.40
CA LEU A 327 -16.71 2.47 18.19
C LEU A 327 -16.98 3.34 16.98
N MET A 328 -15.95 3.53 16.15
CA MET A 328 -16.02 4.31 14.93
C MET A 328 -15.92 3.40 13.70
N ALA A 329 -16.82 3.60 12.73
CA ALA A 329 -16.82 2.91 11.45
C ALA A 329 -16.86 3.92 10.28
N PRO A 330 -16.26 3.61 9.11
CA PRO A 330 -16.00 4.59 8.05
C PRO A 330 -17.27 5.15 7.41
N THR A 331 -18.38 4.45 7.51
CA THR A 331 -19.65 4.81 6.88
C THR A 331 -20.81 4.62 7.84
N GLU A 332 -21.90 5.34 7.59
CA GLU A 332 -23.11 5.21 8.41
C GLU A 332 -23.70 3.80 8.34
N ILE A 333 -23.62 3.14 7.18
CA ILE A 333 -24.17 1.78 6.98
C ILE A 333 -23.42 0.76 7.86
N LEU A 334 -22.09 0.80 7.87
CA LEU A 334 -21.29 -0.13 8.69
C LEU A 334 -21.43 0.20 10.19
N ALA A 335 -21.47 1.49 10.53
CA ALA A 335 -21.74 1.91 11.90
C ALA A 335 -23.12 1.40 12.37
N GLU A 336 -24.15 1.47 11.53
CA GLU A 336 -25.51 1.06 11.88
C GLU A 336 -25.59 -0.45 12.11
N GLN A 337 -24.88 -1.22 11.30
CA GLN A 337 -24.77 -2.66 11.48
C GLN A 337 -24.13 -3.02 12.83
N HIS A 338 -23.03 -2.36 13.19
CA HIS A 338 -22.41 -2.56 14.51
C HIS A 338 -23.36 -2.13 15.62
N PHE A 339 -24.02 -0.99 15.47
CA PHE A 339 -24.99 -0.47 16.45
C PHE A 339 -26.10 -1.48 16.71
N ARG A 340 -26.76 -2.01 15.66
CA ARG A 340 -27.84 -3.00 15.82
C ARG A 340 -27.37 -4.28 16.51
N LYS A 341 -26.19 -4.80 16.15
CA LYS A 341 -25.62 -6.00 16.78
C LYS A 341 -25.28 -5.75 18.25
N LEU A 342 -24.62 -4.64 18.55
CA LEU A 342 -24.17 -4.30 19.90
C LEU A 342 -25.34 -3.95 20.82
N VAL A 343 -26.37 -3.26 20.32
CA VAL A 343 -27.64 -3.05 21.03
C VAL A 343 -28.26 -4.39 21.40
N GLY A 344 -28.38 -5.32 20.44
CA GLY A 344 -28.96 -6.65 20.69
C GLY A 344 -28.21 -7.48 21.74
N TRP A 345 -26.91 -7.22 21.96
CA TRP A 345 -26.11 -7.93 22.96
C TRP A 345 -26.01 -7.19 24.31
N LEU A 346 -25.95 -5.86 24.30
CA LEU A 346 -25.60 -5.04 25.46
C LEU A 346 -26.81 -4.44 26.19
N GLU A 347 -27.88 -4.06 25.48
CA GLU A 347 -29.09 -3.52 26.13
C GLU A 347 -29.79 -4.53 27.06
N PRO A 348 -29.88 -5.84 26.73
CA PRO A 348 -30.41 -6.85 27.65
C PRO A 348 -29.63 -6.96 28.97
N LEU A 349 -28.36 -6.50 28.98
CA LEU A 349 -27.49 -6.47 30.14
C LEU A 349 -27.54 -5.13 30.89
N GLY A 350 -28.43 -4.23 30.49
CA GLY A 350 -28.63 -2.91 31.11
C GLY A 350 -27.66 -1.84 30.62
N ILE A 351 -26.95 -2.07 29.52
CA ILE A 351 -25.96 -1.12 28.98
C ILE A 351 -26.56 -0.33 27.84
N ARG A 352 -26.64 1.00 28.03
CA ARG A 352 -27.13 1.91 27.00
C ARG A 352 -26.06 2.17 25.94
N VAL A 353 -26.46 2.04 24.67
CA VAL A 353 -25.62 2.34 23.50
C VAL A 353 -26.11 3.64 22.83
N ALA A 354 -25.22 4.62 22.66
CA ALA A 354 -25.53 5.86 21.95
C ALA A 354 -25.18 5.78 20.47
N TRP A 355 -25.99 6.43 19.62
CA TRP A 355 -25.82 6.47 18.17
C TRP A 355 -25.46 7.89 17.71
N LEU A 356 -24.26 8.07 17.16
CA LEU A 356 -23.75 9.37 16.70
C LEU A 356 -23.27 9.34 15.24
N THR A 357 -24.11 9.80 14.32
CA THR A 357 -23.77 9.95 12.90
C THR A 357 -24.13 11.34 12.36
N GLY A 358 -23.70 11.64 11.13
CA GLY A 358 -24.04 12.89 10.44
C GLY A 358 -25.54 13.02 10.13
N SER A 359 -26.22 11.89 9.97
CA SER A 359 -27.67 11.82 9.77
C SER A 359 -28.51 12.21 10.99
N VAL A 360 -28.01 12.04 12.22
CA VAL A 360 -28.76 12.40 13.44
C VAL A 360 -28.64 13.91 13.72
N LYS A 361 -29.79 14.60 13.74
CA LYS A 361 -29.89 16.07 13.90
C LYS A 361 -30.87 16.48 15.01
N GLY A 362 -30.80 17.76 15.40
CA GLY A 362 -31.78 18.39 16.31
C GLY A 362 -31.82 17.78 17.72
N LYS A 363 -33.03 17.63 18.27
CA LYS A 363 -33.27 17.14 19.64
C LYS A 363 -32.70 15.75 19.89
N ALA A 364 -32.81 14.85 18.91
CA ALA A 364 -32.26 13.50 19.01
C ALA A 364 -30.73 13.52 19.18
N ARG A 365 -30.01 14.32 18.38
CA ARG A 365 -28.54 14.47 18.53
C ARG A 365 -28.20 15.01 19.92
N LYS A 366 -28.95 16.00 20.40
CA LYS A 366 -28.73 16.59 21.74
C LYS A 366 -28.84 15.54 22.85
N GLN A 367 -29.85 14.69 22.81
CA GLN A 367 -30.03 13.60 23.79
C GLN A 367 -28.88 12.60 23.76
N GLN A 368 -28.38 12.24 22.58
CA GLN A 368 -27.23 11.32 22.45
C GLN A 368 -25.94 11.96 22.98
N LEU A 369 -25.73 13.27 22.72
CA LEU A 369 -24.60 14.03 23.26
C LEU A 369 -24.68 14.16 24.79
N GLU A 370 -25.88 14.41 25.33
CA GLU A 370 -26.11 14.47 26.78
C GLU A 370 -25.83 13.11 27.44
N ALA A 371 -26.28 12.00 26.85
CA ALA A 371 -26.01 10.65 27.34
C ALA A 371 -24.52 10.26 27.28
N ALA A 372 -23.81 10.71 26.24
CA ALA A 372 -22.36 10.52 26.14
C ALA A 372 -21.60 11.35 27.20
N ALA A 373 -21.99 12.61 27.39
CA ALA A 373 -21.33 13.53 28.32
C ALA A 373 -21.62 13.19 29.79
N SER A 374 -22.80 12.65 30.10
CA SER A 374 -23.17 12.25 31.46
C SER A 374 -22.58 10.90 31.88
N GLY A 375 -22.13 10.08 30.93
CA GLY A 375 -21.69 8.71 31.19
C GLY A 375 -22.82 7.68 31.16
N GLU A 376 -24.07 8.08 30.93
CA GLU A 376 -25.22 7.17 30.87
C GLU A 376 -25.08 6.16 29.72
N ALA A 377 -24.51 6.57 28.58
CA ALA A 377 -24.14 5.67 27.51
C ALA A 377 -22.76 5.05 27.77
N GLY A 378 -22.74 3.74 28.05
CA GLY A 378 -21.48 2.99 28.23
C GLY A 378 -20.72 2.77 26.93
N LEU A 379 -21.43 2.70 25.80
CA LEU A 379 -20.85 2.56 24.47
C LEU A 379 -21.44 3.60 23.52
N ILE A 380 -20.57 4.25 22.75
CA ILE A 380 -20.93 5.20 21.71
C ILE A 380 -20.54 4.60 20.36
N VAL A 381 -21.49 4.45 19.44
CA VAL A 381 -21.24 3.92 18.09
C VAL A 381 -21.54 5.00 17.04
N GLY A 382 -20.66 5.16 16.06
CA GLY A 382 -20.86 6.16 15.03
C GLY A 382 -19.81 6.21 13.93
N THR A 383 -19.84 7.31 13.18
CA THR A 383 -18.86 7.62 12.14
C THR A 383 -17.85 8.66 12.66
N HIS A 384 -17.18 9.40 11.77
CA HIS A 384 -16.35 10.57 12.14
C HIS A 384 -17.09 11.61 13.01
N ALA A 385 -18.43 11.55 13.09
CA ALA A 385 -19.20 12.36 14.02
C ALA A 385 -18.81 12.15 15.50
N VAL A 386 -18.28 10.98 15.86
CA VAL A 386 -17.88 10.64 17.24
C VAL A 386 -16.66 11.44 17.72
N ILE A 387 -15.79 11.85 16.79
CA ILE A 387 -14.54 12.56 17.11
C ILE A 387 -14.68 14.08 17.06
N GLU A 388 -15.80 14.61 16.56
CA GLU A 388 -16.08 16.04 16.53
C GLU A 388 -15.90 16.70 17.92
N ASP A 389 -15.44 17.96 17.94
CA ASP A 389 -15.15 18.72 19.18
C ASP A 389 -16.35 18.80 20.13
N LYS A 390 -17.57 18.77 19.59
CA LYS A 390 -18.81 18.86 20.36
C LYS A 390 -19.12 17.58 21.15
N VAL A 391 -18.52 16.45 20.78
CA VAL A 391 -18.70 15.19 21.50
C VAL A 391 -17.76 15.18 22.71
N ARG A 392 -18.38 15.17 23.90
CA ARG A 392 -17.70 15.05 25.18
C ARG A 392 -18.06 13.70 25.80
N PHE A 393 -17.06 13.00 26.29
CA PHE A 393 -17.22 11.78 27.07
C PHE A 393 -17.07 12.13 28.55
N ALA A 394 -17.78 11.43 29.42
CA ALA A 394 -17.52 11.49 30.85
C ALA A 394 -16.15 10.88 31.16
N ARG A 395 -15.88 9.67 30.66
CA ARG A 395 -14.65 8.90 30.90
C ARG A 395 -14.38 7.91 29.76
N LEU A 396 -13.70 8.33 28.69
CA LEU A 396 -13.39 7.42 27.56
C LEU A 396 -12.20 6.50 27.92
N GLY A 397 -12.41 5.19 28.06
CA GLY A 397 -11.33 4.24 28.36
C GLY A 397 -10.81 3.48 27.14
N LEU A 398 -11.67 3.20 26.17
CA LEU A 398 -11.36 2.39 24.99
C LEU A 398 -11.97 3.00 23.72
N ALA A 399 -11.15 3.17 22.69
CA ALA A 399 -11.54 3.58 21.37
C ALA A 399 -11.31 2.42 20.37
N ILE A 400 -12.35 2.08 19.63
CA ILE A 400 -12.37 0.99 18.65
C ILE A 400 -12.57 1.61 17.26
N VAL A 401 -11.69 1.30 16.32
CA VAL A 401 -11.76 1.82 14.95
C VAL A 401 -11.85 0.64 13.98
N ASP A 402 -12.98 0.51 13.28
CA ASP A 402 -13.17 -0.52 12.26
C ASP A 402 -12.73 -0.04 10.88
N GLU A 403 -12.26 -0.95 10.03
CA GLU A 403 -11.69 -0.64 8.70
C GLU A 403 -10.71 0.55 8.72
N GLN A 404 -9.74 0.47 9.62
CA GLN A 404 -8.84 1.59 9.95
C GLN A 404 -8.12 2.22 8.73
N HIS A 405 -7.90 1.45 7.66
CA HIS A 405 -7.28 1.92 6.43
C HIS A 405 -8.08 3.03 5.70
N ARG A 406 -9.36 3.21 6.02
CA ARG A 406 -10.20 4.31 5.51
C ARG A 406 -10.10 5.60 6.34
N PHE A 407 -9.49 5.53 7.52
CA PHE A 407 -9.36 6.68 8.43
C PHE A 407 -7.98 7.32 8.32
N GLY A 408 -7.96 8.65 8.29
CA GLY A 408 -6.74 9.44 8.28
C GLY A 408 -6.06 9.47 9.65
N VAL A 409 -4.74 9.68 9.64
CA VAL A 409 -3.91 9.81 10.85
C VAL A 409 -4.46 10.83 11.86
N GLN A 410 -4.96 11.97 11.38
CA GLN A 410 -5.51 13.04 12.22
C GLN A 410 -6.70 12.59 13.08
N GLN A 411 -7.54 11.72 12.53
CA GLN A 411 -8.74 11.23 13.23
C GLN A 411 -8.38 10.34 14.43
N ARG A 412 -7.25 9.61 14.35
CA ARG A 412 -6.73 8.81 15.47
C ARG A 412 -6.16 9.70 16.57
N LEU A 413 -5.43 10.74 16.18
CA LEU A 413 -4.89 11.73 17.12
C LEU A 413 -6.01 12.48 17.86
N GLU A 414 -7.13 12.77 17.20
CA GLU A 414 -8.30 13.40 17.83
C GLU A 414 -8.90 12.53 18.95
N LEU A 415 -9.00 11.20 18.75
CA LEU A 415 -9.42 10.27 19.81
C LEU A 415 -8.47 10.26 21.00
N ARG A 416 -7.15 10.22 20.73
CA ARG A 416 -6.12 10.26 21.78
C ARG A 416 -6.20 11.55 22.60
N ARG A 417 -6.49 12.68 21.94
CA ARG A 417 -6.63 14.00 22.59
C ARG A 417 -7.86 14.14 23.49
N LYS A 418 -8.88 13.28 23.37
CA LYS A 418 -10.10 13.39 24.19
C LYS A 418 -9.83 13.22 25.70
N LEU A 419 -8.75 12.55 26.09
CA LEU A 419 -8.30 12.42 27.49
C LEU A 419 -7.05 13.25 27.83
N ALA A 420 -6.55 14.07 26.90
CA ALA A 420 -5.29 14.79 27.11
C ALA A 420 -5.34 15.75 28.32
N HIS A 421 -6.52 16.27 28.67
CA HIS A 421 -6.71 17.11 29.86
C HIS A 421 -6.43 16.36 31.17
N ASP A 422 -6.62 15.05 31.21
CA ASP A 422 -6.40 14.20 32.38
C ASP A 422 -4.98 13.60 32.42
N GLY A 423 -4.14 13.94 31.44
CA GLY A 423 -2.81 13.32 31.27
C GLY A 423 -2.88 11.83 30.93
N LEU A 424 -4.03 11.36 30.43
CA LEU A 424 -4.28 9.98 30.04
C LEU A 424 -4.54 9.89 28.53
N GLU A 425 -4.34 8.70 27.98
CA GLU A 425 -4.82 8.32 26.66
C GLU A 425 -5.76 7.12 26.75
N PRO A 426 -6.81 7.05 25.91
CA PRO A 426 -7.64 5.86 25.82
C PRO A 426 -6.85 4.71 25.19
N HIS A 427 -7.19 3.48 25.55
CA HIS A 427 -6.74 2.31 24.81
C HIS A 427 -7.30 2.35 23.37
N LEU A 428 -6.51 1.97 22.38
CA LEU A 428 -6.86 1.99 20.96
C LEU A 428 -6.82 0.57 20.36
N LEU A 429 -8.00 0.10 19.94
CA LEU A 429 -8.19 -1.16 19.23
C LEU A 429 -8.60 -0.89 17.79
N MET A 430 -7.72 -1.18 16.83
CA MET A 430 -8.03 -1.09 15.41
C MET A 430 -8.45 -2.45 14.88
N MET A 431 -9.41 -2.47 13.95
CA MET A 431 -9.85 -3.68 13.25
C MET A 431 -9.60 -3.55 11.75
N SER A 432 -9.19 -4.65 11.12
CA SER A 432 -9.05 -4.75 9.67
C SER A 432 -9.66 -6.06 9.17
N ALA A 433 -10.48 -5.96 8.13
CA ALA A 433 -11.05 -7.14 7.48
C ALA A 433 -10.11 -7.77 6.45
N THR A 434 -9.20 -6.99 5.85
CA THR A 434 -8.15 -7.53 4.98
C THR A 434 -7.00 -8.00 5.85
N PRO A 435 -6.67 -9.30 5.83
CA PRO A 435 -5.50 -9.77 6.51
C PRO A 435 -4.28 -9.13 5.86
N ILE A 436 -3.46 -8.40 6.61
CA ILE A 436 -2.15 -7.94 6.15
C ILE A 436 -1.13 -9.00 6.59
N PRO A 437 -0.22 -9.44 5.71
CA PRO A 437 0.88 -10.31 6.12
C PRO A 437 1.55 -9.74 7.38
N ARG A 438 1.75 -10.58 8.40
CA ARG A 438 2.27 -10.15 9.71
C ARG A 438 3.54 -9.33 9.59
N THR A 439 4.40 -9.70 8.65
CA THR A 439 5.64 -9.00 8.31
C THR A 439 5.37 -7.57 7.83
N LEU A 440 4.48 -7.37 6.86
CA LEU A 440 4.07 -6.03 6.41
C LEU A 440 3.40 -5.22 7.53
N ALA A 441 2.52 -5.86 8.31
CA ALA A 441 1.82 -5.20 9.40
C ALA A 441 2.81 -4.72 10.48
N MET A 442 3.82 -5.52 10.82
CA MET A 442 4.90 -5.11 11.71
C MET A 442 5.71 -3.96 11.12
N SER A 443 6.02 -3.99 9.82
CA SER A 443 6.75 -2.89 9.19
C SER A 443 5.97 -1.59 9.26
N TYR A 444 4.70 -1.60 8.85
CA TYR A 444 3.87 -0.41 8.59
C TYR A 444 3.19 0.16 9.83
N PHE A 445 2.76 -0.73 10.72
CA PHE A 445 2.14 -0.38 11.99
C PHE A 445 3.10 -0.66 13.13
N ALA A 446 4.30 -0.09 13.00
CA ALA A 446 5.45 -0.26 13.85
C ALA A 446 5.14 -0.11 15.37
N ASP A 447 4.16 0.71 15.72
CA ASP A 447 3.72 0.99 17.09
C ASP A 447 2.58 0.06 17.59
N LEU A 448 1.99 -0.76 16.70
CA LEU A 448 0.83 -1.60 17.02
C LEU A 448 1.23 -3.04 17.38
N ALA A 449 0.64 -3.55 18.46
CA ALA A 449 0.61 -4.99 18.71
C ALA A 449 -0.37 -5.67 17.74
N LEU A 450 -0.02 -6.85 17.21
CA LEU A 450 -0.87 -7.59 16.27
C LEU A 450 -1.57 -8.75 16.98
N SER A 451 -2.89 -8.85 16.81
CA SER A 451 -3.69 -10.00 17.24
C SER A 451 -4.42 -10.57 16.06
N THR A 452 -4.31 -11.88 15.86
CA THR A 452 -4.81 -12.56 14.67
C THR A 452 -5.86 -13.58 15.05
N ILE A 453 -7.06 -13.45 14.48
CA ILE A 453 -8.09 -14.49 14.47
C ILE A 453 -7.87 -15.33 13.20
N ASP A 454 -7.26 -16.49 13.40
CA ASP A 454 -6.88 -17.49 12.38
C ASP A 454 -7.91 -18.61 12.20
N GLU A 455 -9.04 -18.54 12.91
CA GLU A 455 -10.14 -19.50 12.81
C GLU A 455 -11.43 -18.82 12.32
N LEU A 456 -12.20 -19.52 11.49
CA LEU A 456 -13.55 -19.11 11.10
C LEU A 456 -14.59 -19.76 12.04
N PRO A 457 -15.70 -19.06 12.36
CA PRO A 457 -16.78 -19.65 13.14
C PRO A 457 -17.34 -20.93 12.52
N PRO A 458 -17.77 -21.92 13.35
CA PRO A 458 -18.39 -23.14 12.85
C PRO A 458 -19.69 -22.85 12.10
N GLY A 459 -20.01 -23.66 11.09
CA GLY A 459 -21.24 -23.52 10.28
C GLY A 459 -21.10 -22.70 8.99
N ARG A 460 -19.90 -22.17 8.68
CA ARG A 460 -19.62 -21.56 7.38
C ARG A 460 -19.23 -22.61 6.33
N THR A 461 -19.93 -22.61 5.22
CA THR A 461 -19.51 -23.34 4.01
C THR A 461 -18.55 -22.46 3.18
N PRO A 462 -17.38 -22.97 2.75
CA PRO A 462 -16.48 -22.25 1.85
C PRO A 462 -17.21 -21.79 0.57
N VAL A 463 -16.93 -20.56 0.15
CA VAL A 463 -17.50 -20.02 -1.10
C VAL A 463 -16.74 -20.63 -2.28
N VAL A 464 -17.45 -21.29 -3.18
CA VAL A 464 -16.84 -21.85 -4.40
C VAL A 464 -16.62 -20.71 -5.39
N THR A 465 -15.37 -20.45 -5.77
CA THR A 465 -15.03 -19.42 -6.76
C THR A 465 -14.86 -20.03 -8.15
N LYS A 466 -15.56 -19.47 -9.15
CA LYS A 466 -15.45 -19.86 -10.56
C LYS A 466 -15.07 -18.65 -11.41
N VAL A 467 -14.19 -18.85 -12.38
CA VAL A 467 -13.71 -17.80 -13.29
C VAL A 467 -14.18 -18.12 -14.70
N PHE A 468 -14.85 -17.17 -15.35
CA PHE A 468 -15.36 -17.33 -16.72
C PHE A 468 -15.02 -16.11 -17.57
N GLY A 469 -14.80 -16.33 -18.86
CA GLY A 469 -14.74 -15.23 -19.82
C GLY A 469 -16.13 -14.69 -20.11
N ASP A 470 -16.20 -13.43 -20.52
CA ASP A 470 -17.45 -12.69 -20.77
C ASP A 470 -18.40 -13.38 -21.79
N ALA A 471 -17.86 -14.22 -22.67
CA ALA A 471 -18.67 -15.05 -23.58
C ALA A 471 -19.66 -16.00 -22.87
N ARG A 472 -19.46 -16.29 -21.57
CA ARG A 472 -20.34 -17.13 -20.74
C ARG A 472 -21.34 -16.32 -19.90
N ARG A 473 -21.50 -15.02 -20.16
CA ARG A 473 -22.38 -14.13 -19.40
C ARG A 473 -23.84 -14.60 -19.40
N GLU A 474 -24.34 -15.10 -20.53
CA GLU A 474 -25.71 -15.62 -20.64
C GLU A 474 -25.96 -16.82 -19.71
N ASP A 475 -25.03 -17.78 -19.64
CA ASP A 475 -25.10 -18.91 -18.71
C ASP A 475 -25.13 -18.47 -17.24
N VAL A 476 -24.42 -17.39 -16.90
CA VAL A 476 -24.45 -16.83 -15.54
C VAL A 476 -25.83 -16.24 -15.24
N ILE A 477 -26.45 -15.55 -16.20
CA ILE A 477 -27.81 -15.02 -16.05
C ILE A 477 -28.84 -16.14 -15.88
N GLU A 478 -28.69 -17.24 -16.62
CA GLU A 478 -29.53 -18.43 -16.44
C GLU A 478 -29.37 -18.99 -15.02
N ARG A 479 -28.13 -19.09 -14.52
CA ARG A 479 -27.89 -19.53 -13.14
C ARG A 479 -28.51 -18.58 -12.10
N ILE A 480 -28.51 -17.27 -12.34
CA ILE A 480 -29.18 -16.29 -11.47
C ILE A 480 -30.68 -16.58 -11.41
N ARG A 481 -31.31 -16.89 -12.54
CA ARG A 481 -32.73 -17.24 -12.61
C ARG A 481 -33.06 -18.43 -11.70
N ASP A 482 -32.22 -19.46 -11.68
CA ASP A 482 -32.40 -20.64 -10.84
C ASP A 482 -32.28 -20.33 -9.34
N GLU A 483 -31.29 -19.51 -8.94
CA GLU A 483 -31.12 -19.13 -7.52
C GLU A 483 -32.29 -18.26 -7.05
N VAL A 484 -32.74 -17.31 -7.89
CA VAL A 484 -33.89 -16.45 -7.58
C VAL A 484 -35.19 -17.26 -7.50
N ALA A 485 -35.38 -18.27 -8.36
CA ALA A 485 -36.52 -19.17 -8.30
C ALA A 485 -36.56 -19.98 -6.99
N GLN A 486 -35.42 -20.20 -6.35
CA GLN A 486 -35.31 -20.82 -5.02
C GLN A 486 -35.51 -19.82 -3.87
N GLY A 487 -35.89 -18.57 -4.15
CA GLY A 487 -36.08 -17.51 -3.15
C GLY A 487 -34.77 -16.95 -2.60
N ARG A 488 -33.65 -17.14 -3.30
CA ARG A 488 -32.33 -16.68 -2.87
C ARG A 488 -31.99 -15.34 -3.51
N GLN A 489 -30.97 -14.70 -2.95
CA GLN A 489 -30.56 -13.37 -3.37
C GLN A 489 -29.17 -13.37 -4.01
N VAL A 490 -28.96 -12.42 -4.92
CA VAL A 490 -27.77 -12.34 -5.77
C VAL A 490 -27.21 -10.92 -5.76
N TYR A 491 -25.88 -10.84 -5.72
CA TYR A 491 -25.13 -9.60 -5.96
C TYR A 491 -24.52 -9.61 -7.36
N TRP A 492 -24.61 -8.49 -8.07
CA TRP A 492 -23.88 -8.23 -9.31
C TRP A 492 -23.05 -6.96 -9.16
N VAL A 493 -21.72 -7.07 -9.25
CA VAL A 493 -20.80 -5.97 -8.97
C VAL A 493 -20.09 -5.53 -10.24
N CYS A 494 -20.22 -4.25 -10.57
CA CYS A 494 -19.55 -3.60 -11.69
C CYS A 494 -18.30 -2.83 -11.20
N PRO A 495 -17.19 -2.81 -11.96
CA PRO A 495 -15.98 -2.07 -11.60
C PRO A 495 -16.21 -0.55 -11.62
N LEU A 496 -15.38 0.18 -10.87
CA LEU A 496 -15.16 1.60 -11.09
C LEU A 496 -13.97 1.81 -12.03
N VAL A 497 -14.03 2.82 -12.89
CA VAL A 497 -12.95 3.28 -13.76
C VAL A 497 -12.37 4.53 -13.12
N GLU A 498 -11.13 4.43 -12.63
CA GLU A 498 -10.43 5.50 -11.89
C GLU A 498 -10.35 6.84 -12.65
N GLU A 499 -10.50 6.83 -13.97
CA GLU A 499 -10.39 8.01 -14.85
C GLU A 499 -11.73 8.70 -15.16
N SER A 500 -12.88 8.04 -14.92
CA SER A 500 -14.19 8.63 -15.26
C SER A 500 -15.36 8.02 -14.49
N GLU A 501 -15.74 8.66 -13.39
CA GLU A 501 -16.95 8.33 -12.62
C GLU A 501 -18.27 8.43 -13.44
N ALA A 502 -18.27 9.16 -14.57
CA ALA A 502 -19.43 9.26 -15.45
C ALA A 502 -19.67 7.96 -16.22
N LEU A 503 -18.59 7.30 -16.67
CA LEU A 503 -18.66 6.00 -17.34
C LEU A 503 -19.12 4.90 -16.38
N ASP A 504 -18.76 4.99 -15.09
CA ASP A 504 -19.15 4.00 -14.07
C ASP A 504 -20.65 3.98 -13.80
N LEU A 505 -21.26 5.17 -13.70
CA LEU A 505 -22.70 5.30 -13.54
C LEU A 505 -23.43 4.72 -14.76
N GLN A 506 -22.90 4.97 -15.96
CA GLN A 506 -23.46 4.44 -17.20
C GLN A 506 -23.38 2.90 -17.23
N ASN A 507 -22.22 2.32 -16.92
CA ASN A 507 -22.03 0.85 -16.90
C ASN A 507 -22.98 0.14 -15.92
N ALA A 508 -23.12 0.65 -14.70
CA ALA A 508 -24.02 0.04 -13.70
C ALA A 508 -25.50 0.19 -14.08
N THR A 509 -25.89 1.32 -14.68
CA THR A 509 -27.26 1.58 -15.14
C THR A 509 -27.60 0.72 -16.36
N ASP A 510 -26.69 0.60 -17.32
CA ASP A 510 -26.86 -0.23 -18.51
C ASP A 510 -26.97 -1.70 -18.12
N THR A 511 -26.15 -2.16 -17.18
CA THR A 511 -26.20 -3.52 -16.63
C THR A 511 -27.51 -3.78 -15.89
N HIS A 512 -27.98 -2.82 -15.09
CA HIS A 512 -29.29 -2.89 -14.43
C HIS A 512 -30.43 -3.03 -15.45
N ALA A 513 -30.43 -2.23 -16.52
CA ALA A 513 -31.43 -2.31 -17.56
C ALA A 513 -31.40 -3.66 -18.30
N GLN A 514 -30.20 -4.15 -18.65
CA GLN A 514 -30.02 -5.44 -19.30
C GLN A 514 -30.50 -6.61 -18.44
N LEU A 515 -30.12 -6.65 -17.16
CA LEU A 515 -30.53 -7.72 -16.24
C LEU A 515 -32.02 -7.67 -15.94
N SER A 516 -32.60 -6.47 -15.83
CA SER A 516 -34.05 -6.29 -15.68
C SER A 516 -34.83 -6.81 -16.90
N ALA A 517 -34.28 -6.62 -18.12
CA ALA A 517 -34.87 -7.17 -19.34
C ALA A 517 -34.70 -8.69 -19.45
N ALA A 518 -33.56 -9.23 -19.03
CA ALA A 518 -33.26 -10.67 -19.12
C ALA A 518 -33.96 -11.54 -18.06
N LEU A 519 -34.40 -10.92 -16.96
CA LEU A 519 -35.07 -11.57 -15.82
C LEU A 519 -36.46 -10.96 -15.57
N PRO A 520 -37.43 -11.15 -16.48
CA PRO A 520 -38.77 -10.60 -16.32
C PRO A 520 -39.43 -11.15 -15.05
N GLY A 521 -40.05 -10.28 -14.26
CA GLY A 521 -40.70 -10.62 -13.00
C GLY A 521 -39.78 -10.65 -11.78
N VAL A 522 -38.46 -10.47 -11.95
CA VAL A 522 -37.51 -10.34 -10.84
C VAL A 522 -37.32 -8.87 -10.47
N MET A 523 -37.41 -8.54 -9.18
CA MET A 523 -37.07 -7.20 -8.70
C MET A 523 -35.55 -7.03 -8.68
N VAL A 524 -35.03 -6.25 -9.64
CA VAL A 524 -33.61 -5.89 -9.77
C VAL A 524 -33.40 -4.47 -9.25
N GLY A 525 -32.55 -4.30 -8.24
CA GLY A 525 -32.16 -3.00 -7.71
C GLY A 525 -30.83 -2.50 -8.27
N LEU A 526 -30.63 -1.20 -8.15
CA LEU A 526 -29.39 -0.50 -8.49
C LEU A 526 -28.86 0.23 -7.26
N LEU A 527 -27.56 0.12 -7.00
CA LEU A 527 -26.87 0.86 -5.94
C LEU A 527 -25.52 1.41 -6.43
N HIS A 528 -25.38 2.74 -6.43
CA HIS A 528 -24.12 3.38 -6.81
C HIS A 528 -23.77 4.58 -5.92
N GLY A 529 -22.53 5.06 -6.01
CA GLY A 529 -21.95 6.07 -5.12
C GLY A 529 -22.70 7.41 -5.13
N ARG A 530 -23.25 7.81 -6.29
CA ARG A 530 -24.00 9.07 -6.45
C ARG A 530 -25.43 9.07 -5.93
N MET A 531 -25.98 7.93 -5.51
CA MET A 531 -27.35 7.91 -4.96
C MET A 531 -27.41 8.67 -3.63
N PRO A 532 -28.48 9.44 -3.38
CA PRO A 532 -28.76 10.02 -2.07
C PRO A 532 -28.78 8.96 -0.97
N ALA A 533 -28.33 9.33 0.24
CA ALA A 533 -28.22 8.39 1.36
C ALA A 533 -29.56 7.72 1.71
N ALA A 534 -30.67 8.47 1.64
CA ALA A 534 -32.01 7.95 1.89
C ALA A 534 -32.42 6.88 0.86
N GLU A 535 -32.09 7.07 -0.41
CA GLU A 535 -32.39 6.09 -1.47
C GLU A 535 -31.53 4.82 -1.32
N LYS A 536 -30.24 4.98 -1.00
CA LYS A 536 -29.36 3.83 -0.69
C LYS A 536 -29.92 3.01 0.47
N ALA A 537 -30.36 3.66 1.54
CA ALA A 537 -30.96 2.98 2.69
C ALA A 537 -32.26 2.26 2.31
N ALA A 538 -33.10 2.85 1.46
CA ALA A 538 -34.32 2.23 0.97
C ALA A 538 -34.04 0.98 0.11
N VAL A 539 -33.13 1.08 -0.86
CA VAL A 539 -32.71 -0.07 -1.70
C VAL A 539 -32.13 -1.19 -0.84
N MET A 540 -31.24 -0.85 0.09
CA MET A 540 -30.65 -1.84 1.00
C MET A 540 -31.67 -2.46 1.94
N SER A 541 -32.69 -1.73 2.38
CA SER A 541 -33.79 -2.27 3.18
C SER A 541 -34.60 -3.30 2.40
N LEU A 542 -34.96 -2.98 1.15
CA LEU A 542 -35.66 -3.91 0.26
C LEU A 542 -34.86 -5.18 -0.02
N PHE A 543 -33.55 -5.03 -0.24
CA PHE A 543 -32.66 -6.16 -0.44
C PHE A 543 -32.50 -6.97 0.85
N THR A 544 -32.18 -6.36 1.99
CA THR A 544 -32.01 -7.10 3.26
C THR A 544 -33.30 -7.80 3.71
N GLY A 545 -34.47 -7.21 3.40
CA GLY A 545 -35.78 -7.79 3.70
C GLY A 545 -36.21 -8.92 2.77
N GLY A 546 -35.43 -9.26 1.73
CA GLY A 546 -35.75 -10.33 0.78
C GLY A 546 -36.75 -9.97 -0.32
N SER A 547 -37.30 -8.74 -0.31
CA SER A 547 -38.24 -8.27 -1.35
C SER A 547 -37.57 -8.08 -2.72
N MET A 548 -36.26 -7.81 -2.72
CA MET A 548 -35.44 -7.66 -3.92
C MET A 548 -34.48 -8.83 -4.04
N CYS A 549 -34.47 -9.49 -5.21
CA CYS A 549 -33.73 -10.73 -5.41
C CYS A 549 -32.33 -10.50 -6.02
N LEU A 550 -32.15 -9.42 -6.78
CA LEU A 550 -30.88 -9.10 -7.44
C LEU A 550 -30.49 -7.65 -7.18
N LEU A 551 -29.28 -7.42 -6.69
CA LEU A 551 -28.73 -6.08 -6.49
C LEU A 551 -27.53 -5.86 -7.42
N VAL A 552 -27.69 -4.95 -8.38
CA VAL A 552 -26.61 -4.43 -9.22
C VAL A 552 -25.96 -3.26 -8.51
N ALA A 553 -24.64 -3.29 -8.34
CA ALA A 553 -23.95 -2.18 -7.72
C ALA A 553 -22.52 -1.97 -8.18
N THR A 554 -21.98 -0.80 -7.89
CA THR A 554 -20.55 -0.55 -7.99
C THR A 554 -19.82 -0.97 -6.70
N THR A 555 -18.52 -0.71 -6.60
CA THR A 555 -17.68 -1.04 -5.43
C THR A 555 -18.13 -0.44 -4.10
N VAL A 556 -19.22 0.35 -4.07
CA VAL A 556 -19.86 0.84 -2.85
C VAL A 556 -20.37 -0.30 -1.95
N ILE A 557 -20.62 -1.50 -2.49
CA ILE A 557 -20.93 -2.71 -1.69
C ILE A 557 -19.75 -3.17 -0.81
N GLU A 558 -18.52 -2.70 -1.05
CA GLU A 558 -17.39 -2.95 -0.13
C GLU A 558 -17.75 -2.61 1.32
N VAL A 559 -18.76 -1.76 1.54
CA VAL A 559 -19.19 -1.31 2.85
C VAL A 559 -20.38 -2.10 3.41
N GLY A 560 -20.05 -3.15 4.14
CA GLY A 560 -20.73 -3.53 5.39
C GLY A 560 -21.92 -4.50 5.32
N VAL A 561 -22.81 -4.42 4.33
CA VAL A 561 -24.11 -5.11 4.47
C VAL A 561 -23.95 -6.64 4.36
N ASP A 562 -24.57 -7.34 5.32
CA ASP A 562 -24.57 -8.79 5.49
C ASP A 562 -25.98 -9.29 5.22
N VAL A 563 -26.14 -10.08 4.16
CA VAL A 563 -27.42 -10.67 3.75
C VAL A 563 -27.28 -12.19 3.79
N PRO A 564 -27.77 -12.86 4.85
CA PRO A 564 -27.58 -14.30 5.02
C PRO A 564 -28.18 -15.17 3.90
N ASN A 565 -29.22 -14.67 3.22
CA ASN A 565 -29.89 -15.33 2.11
C ASN A 565 -29.21 -15.09 0.74
N ALA A 566 -28.13 -14.30 0.70
CA ALA A 566 -27.37 -14.08 -0.52
C ALA A 566 -26.41 -15.26 -0.77
N SER A 567 -26.64 -15.97 -1.88
CA SER A 567 -25.94 -17.22 -2.21
C SER A 567 -25.02 -17.10 -3.42
N LEU A 568 -25.21 -16.08 -4.26
CA LEU A 568 -24.44 -15.88 -5.49
C LEU A 568 -23.87 -14.46 -5.55
N MET A 569 -22.57 -14.37 -5.76
CA MET A 569 -21.82 -13.13 -6.03
C MET A 569 -21.30 -13.16 -7.45
N VAL A 570 -21.64 -12.19 -8.29
CA VAL A 570 -21.09 -12.03 -9.64
C VAL A 570 -20.29 -10.75 -9.69
N ILE A 571 -19.04 -10.84 -10.12
CA ILE A 571 -18.13 -9.69 -10.28
C ILE A 571 -17.77 -9.57 -11.75
N GLU A 572 -18.20 -8.48 -12.38
CA GLU A 572 -17.95 -8.16 -13.78
C GLU A 572 -16.60 -7.48 -13.96
N HIS A 573 -15.89 -7.74 -15.05
CA HIS A 573 -14.52 -7.26 -15.30
C HIS A 573 -13.59 -7.45 -14.08
N ALA A 574 -13.60 -8.64 -13.49
CA ALA A 574 -12.89 -8.96 -12.26
C ALA A 574 -11.37 -8.69 -12.37
N GLU A 575 -10.79 -8.69 -13.58
CA GLU A 575 -9.39 -8.34 -13.83
C GLU A 575 -9.03 -6.89 -13.43
N ARG A 576 -10.01 -6.00 -13.37
CA ARG A 576 -9.82 -4.59 -12.99
C ARG A 576 -9.79 -4.36 -11.48
N PHE A 577 -10.28 -5.30 -10.69
CA PHE A 577 -10.31 -5.19 -9.24
C PHE A 577 -9.00 -5.63 -8.61
N GLY A 578 -8.66 -5.05 -7.46
CA GLY A 578 -7.60 -5.57 -6.61
C GLY A 578 -7.94 -6.91 -5.97
N LEU A 579 -6.91 -7.71 -5.67
CA LEU A 579 -7.12 -9.05 -5.09
C LEU A 579 -7.82 -8.98 -3.72
N SER A 580 -7.42 -8.01 -2.90
CA SER A 580 -8.06 -7.72 -1.61
C SER A 580 -9.53 -7.30 -1.74
N GLN A 581 -9.87 -6.50 -2.76
CA GLN A 581 -11.25 -6.09 -3.04
C GLN A 581 -12.10 -7.28 -3.49
N LEU A 582 -11.58 -8.11 -4.40
CA LEU A 582 -12.25 -9.35 -4.82
C LEU A 582 -12.53 -10.27 -3.63
N HIS A 583 -11.59 -10.39 -2.69
CA HIS A 583 -11.76 -11.17 -1.47
C HIS A 583 -12.83 -10.59 -0.54
N GLN A 584 -12.83 -9.26 -0.33
CA GLN A 584 -13.89 -8.60 0.44
C GLN A 584 -15.28 -8.82 -0.17
N LEU A 585 -15.39 -8.67 -1.49
CA LEU A 585 -16.65 -8.91 -2.23
C LEU A 585 -17.07 -10.37 -2.10
N ARG A 586 -16.17 -11.34 -2.29
CA ARG A 586 -16.46 -12.76 -2.06
C ARG A 586 -16.98 -13.02 -0.65
N GLY A 587 -16.41 -12.37 0.37
CA GLY A 587 -16.83 -12.49 1.77
C GLY A 587 -18.20 -11.88 2.12
N ARG A 588 -18.88 -11.26 1.15
CA ARG A 588 -20.28 -10.78 1.30
C ARG A 588 -21.31 -11.90 1.13
N VAL A 589 -20.95 -13.01 0.50
CA VAL A 589 -21.77 -14.24 0.42
C VAL A 589 -21.20 -15.35 1.31
N GLY A 590 -21.94 -16.44 1.53
CA GLY A 590 -21.48 -17.55 2.38
C GLY A 590 -21.56 -17.27 3.88
N ARG A 591 -22.58 -16.50 4.30
CA ARG A 591 -22.80 -16.15 5.72
C ARG A 591 -23.86 -17.02 6.42
N GLY A 592 -24.66 -17.76 5.66
CA GLY A 592 -25.56 -18.79 6.16
C GLY A 592 -25.05 -20.21 5.91
N ALA A 593 -25.91 -21.20 6.20
CA ALA A 593 -25.66 -22.61 5.90
C ALA A 593 -25.74 -22.95 4.40
N VAL A 594 -26.17 -21.99 3.57
CA VAL A 594 -26.36 -22.17 2.14
C VAL A 594 -25.00 -22.12 1.42
N ALA A 595 -24.70 -23.20 0.69
CA ALA A 595 -23.54 -23.25 -0.20
C ALA A 595 -23.58 -22.07 -1.19
N SER A 596 -22.56 -21.22 -1.11
CA SER A 596 -22.49 -19.98 -1.85
C SER A 596 -21.43 -20.03 -2.94
N VAL A 597 -21.66 -19.31 -4.04
CA VAL A 597 -20.79 -19.28 -5.22
C VAL A 597 -20.37 -17.85 -5.52
N CYS A 598 -19.10 -17.66 -5.88
CA CYS A 598 -18.57 -16.40 -6.38
C CYS A 598 -18.10 -16.59 -7.82
N VAL A 599 -18.67 -15.84 -8.75
CA VAL A 599 -18.38 -15.87 -10.18
C VAL A 599 -17.58 -14.64 -10.55
N LEU A 600 -16.40 -14.85 -11.13
CA LEU A 600 -15.52 -13.80 -11.65
C LEU A 600 -15.61 -13.79 -13.17
N LEU A 601 -16.23 -12.76 -13.74
CA LEU A 601 -16.29 -12.55 -15.19
C LEU A 601 -15.12 -11.67 -15.63
N TYR A 602 -14.41 -12.07 -16.69
CA TYR A 602 -13.32 -11.29 -17.24
C TYR A 602 -13.44 -11.06 -18.75
N THR A 603 -12.84 -9.97 -19.23
CA THR A 603 -12.73 -9.67 -20.66
C THR A 603 -11.34 -10.02 -21.17
N ALA A 604 -11.25 -10.75 -22.29
CA ALA A 604 -9.97 -11.08 -22.92
C ALA A 604 -9.47 -9.91 -23.80
N PRO A 605 -8.14 -9.73 -23.96
CA PRO A 605 -7.04 -10.53 -23.38
C PRO A 605 -6.66 -10.09 -21.95
N LEU A 606 -6.27 -11.06 -21.11
CA LEU A 606 -5.77 -10.81 -19.76
C LEU A 606 -4.26 -10.55 -19.76
N SER A 607 -3.82 -9.56 -18.97
CA SER A 607 -2.40 -9.41 -18.60
C SER A 607 -1.94 -10.59 -17.72
N GLU A 608 -0.63 -10.82 -17.64
CA GLU A 608 -0.07 -11.84 -16.74
C GLU A 608 -0.42 -11.57 -15.26
N THR A 609 -0.43 -10.28 -14.85
CA THR A 609 -0.86 -9.86 -13.52
C THR A 609 -2.36 -10.13 -13.27
N GLY A 610 -3.21 -9.88 -14.27
CA GLY A 610 -4.64 -10.17 -14.21
C GLY A 610 -4.92 -11.67 -14.11
N LYS A 611 -4.19 -12.51 -14.87
CA LYS A 611 -4.28 -13.97 -14.77
C LYS A 611 -3.87 -14.47 -13.39
N ALA A 612 -2.73 -14.01 -12.86
CA ALA A 612 -2.24 -14.39 -11.54
C ALA A 612 -3.25 -14.03 -10.44
N ARG A 613 -3.87 -12.85 -10.52
CA ARG A 613 -4.88 -12.37 -9.57
C ARG A 613 -6.14 -13.24 -9.57
N LEU A 614 -6.74 -13.47 -10.74
CA LEU A 614 -7.94 -14.30 -10.86
C LEU A 614 -7.69 -15.74 -10.43
N ARG A 615 -6.50 -16.27 -10.76
CA ARG A 615 -6.06 -17.61 -10.33
C ARG A 615 -5.94 -17.69 -8.81
N ALA A 616 -5.33 -16.70 -8.17
CA ALA A 616 -5.22 -16.64 -6.71
C ALA A 616 -6.59 -16.65 -6.03
N MET A 617 -7.58 -15.90 -6.54
CA MET A 617 -8.96 -15.93 -6.01
C MET A 617 -9.64 -17.29 -6.15
N ALA A 618 -9.35 -18.04 -7.21
CA ALA A 618 -9.95 -19.34 -7.47
C ALA A 618 -9.33 -20.46 -6.63
N GLU A 619 -8.03 -20.40 -6.35
CA GLU A 619 -7.28 -21.48 -5.68
C GLU A 619 -7.38 -21.45 -4.15
N THR A 620 -7.58 -20.28 -3.54
CA THR A 620 -7.59 -20.17 -2.07
C THR A 620 -8.78 -19.36 -1.56
N THR A 621 -9.37 -19.83 -0.47
CA THR A 621 -10.37 -19.08 0.31
C THR A 621 -9.77 -18.32 1.49
N ASP A 622 -8.51 -18.59 1.83
CA ASP A 622 -7.82 -18.00 2.98
C ASP A 622 -7.38 -16.56 2.68
N GLY A 623 -7.94 -15.60 3.42
CA GLY A 623 -7.60 -14.18 3.27
C GLY A 623 -6.12 -13.86 3.54
N PHE A 624 -5.40 -14.64 4.36
CA PHE A 624 -3.96 -14.43 4.61
C PHE A 624 -3.12 -14.81 3.40
N GLU A 625 -3.42 -15.97 2.80
CA GLU A 625 -2.74 -16.42 1.58
C GLU A 625 -3.06 -15.49 0.40
N ILE A 626 -4.29 -15.00 0.30
CA ILE A 626 -4.70 -14.00 -0.70
C ILE A 626 -3.87 -12.72 -0.54
N ALA A 627 -3.71 -12.22 0.68
CA ALA A 627 -2.94 -11.01 0.91
C ALA A 627 -1.44 -11.19 0.65
N ARG A 628 -0.89 -12.38 0.92
CA ARG A 628 0.48 -12.74 0.52
C ARG A 628 0.64 -12.71 -0.99
N ARG A 629 -0.26 -13.36 -1.74
CA ARG A 629 -0.24 -13.35 -3.21
C ARG A 629 -0.49 -11.95 -3.78
N ASP A 630 -1.34 -11.13 -3.16
CA ASP A 630 -1.57 -9.74 -3.62
C ASP A 630 -0.28 -8.92 -3.51
N LEU A 631 0.46 -9.10 -2.41
CA LEU A 631 1.76 -8.46 -2.22
C LEU A 631 2.77 -8.90 -3.28
N GLU A 632 2.85 -10.20 -3.57
CA GLU A 632 3.75 -10.75 -4.60
C GLU A 632 3.40 -10.21 -6.00
N ILE A 633 2.10 -10.11 -6.32
CA ILE A 633 1.63 -9.65 -7.64
C ILE A 633 1.83 -8.14 -7.83
N ARG A 634 1.55 -7.33 -6.80
CA ARG A 634 1.61 -5.85 -6.88
C ARG A 634 2.99 -5.30 -6.55
N GLY A 635 3.79 -6.06 -5.82
CA GLY A 635 4.93 -5.55 -5.08
C GLY A 635 4.51 -4.67 -3.89
N PRO A 636 5.41 -4.45 -2.92
CA PRO A 636 5.12 -3.68 -1.69
C PRO A 636 4.75 -2.21 -1.91
N GLY A 637 4.97 -1.66 -3.11
CA GLY A 637 4.75 -0.24 -3.42
C GLY A 637 3.30 0.15 -3.75
N GLU A 638 2.47 -0.77 -4.25
CA GLU A 638 1.16 -0.42 -4.85
C GLU A 638 -0.04 -0.60 -3.92
N PHE A 639 0.05 -1.48 -2.91
CA PHE A 639 -1.02 -1.74 -1.92
C PHE A 639 -1.47 -0.48 -1.15
N MET A 640 -0.68 0.60 -1.24
CA MET A 640 -0.77 1.78 -0.39
C MET A 640 -1.52 2.95 -1.03
N GLY A 641 -1.81 2.91 -2.34
CA GLY A 641 -2.27 4.08 -3.09
C GLY A 641 -1.18 5.15 -3.09
N ALA A 642 -0.69 5.55 -4.25
CA ALA A 642 0.53 6.37 -4.38
C ALA A 642 0.45 7.80 -3.77
N ARG A 643 -0.52 8.15 -2.89
CA ARG A 643 -0.71 9.51 -2.35
C ARG A 643 -1.23 9.67 -0.90
N GLN A 644 -1.48 8.64 -0.07
CA GLN A 644 -2.10 8.90 1.25
C GLN A 644 -1.41 8.37 2.52
N SER A 645 -0.31 7.62 2.47
CA SER A 645 0.58 7.50 3.62
C SER A 645 1.94 6.98 3.17
N GLY A 646 3.02 7.48 3.79
CA GLY A 646 4.39 7.45 3.28
C GLY A 646 4.84 6.10 2.71
N SER A 647 5.27 6.14 1.43
CA SER A 647 5.94 5.10 0.66
C SER A 647 6.70 4.05 1.49
N ALA A 648 6.47 2.76 1.18
CA ALA A 648 7.25 1.57 1.55
C ALA A 648 8.40 1.82 2.54
N LEU A 649 8.24 1.37 3.79
CA LEU A 649 9.28 1.49 4.82
C LEU A 649 10.53 0.67 4.52
N LEU A 650 10.41 -0.35 3.66
CA LEU A 650 11.51 -1.15 3.14
C LEU A 650 11.58 -0.98 1.63
N ARG A 651 12.68 -0.44 1.14
CA ARG A 651 13.01 -0.23 -0.28
C ARG A 651 13.77 -1.42 -0.86
N PHE A 652 14.53 -2.14 -0.02
CA PHE A 652 15.47 -3.16 -0.44
C PHE A 652 15.24 -4.50 0.24
N ALA A 653 14.89 -4.50 1.53
CA ALA A 653 14.73 -5.73 2.29
C ALA A 653 13.35 -6.38 2.06
N ASP A 654 13.36 -7.70 1.89
CA ASP A 654 12.17 -8.54 1.96
C ASP A 654 12.13 -9.25 3.31
N LEU A 655 11.04 -9.10 4.05
CA LEU A 655 10.94 -9.64 5.41
C LEU A 655 10.86 -11.16 5.48
N GLN A 656 10.46 -11.83 4.39
CA GLN A 656 10.43 -13.28 4.30
C GLN A 656 11.81 -13.82 3.93
N GLU A 657 12.42 -13.28 2.87
CA GLU A 657 13.73 -13.73 2.39
C GLU A 657 14.86 -13.35 3.35
N ASP A 658 14.81 -12.14 3.93
CA ASP A 658 15.88 -11.58 4.77
C ASP A 658 15.63 -11.80 6.28
N SER A 659 14.89 -12.85 6.64
CA SER A 659 14.52 -13.15 8.04
C SER A 659 15.73 -13.25 8.99
N ALA A 660 16.86 -13.77 8.52
CA ALA A 660 18.10 -13.85 9.30
C ALA A 660 18.70 -12.46 9.61
N LEU A 661 18.63 -11.51 8.67
CA LEU A 661 19.05 -10.13 8.89
C LEU A 661 18.08 -9.42 9.86
N LEU A 662 16.77 -9.65 9.69
CA LEU A 662 15.74 -9.09 10.57
C LEU A 662 15.93 -9.54 12.03
N GLN A 663 16.24 -10.81 12.27
CA GLN A 663 16.50 -11.32 13.62
C GLN A 663 17.69 -10.61 14.28
N GLN A 664 18.76 -10.38 13.52
CA GLN A 664 19.94 -9.65 14.01
C GLN A 664 19.62 -8.19 14.30
N ALA A 665 18.91 -7.50 13.38
CA ALA A 665 18.46 -6.13 13.57
C ALA A 665 17.55 -5.98 14.81
N ARG A 666 16.64 -6.92 15.02
CA ARG A 666 15.72 -6.96 16.17
C ARG A 666 16.44 -7.17 17.50
N ALA A 667 17.50 -7.98 17.51
CA ALA A 667 18.32 -8.18 18.70
C ALA A 667 19.21 -6.96 19.02
N LEU A 668 19.69 -6.25 17.98
CA LEU A 668 20.55 -5.09 18.12
C LEU A 668 19.79 -3.82 18.54
N ALA A 669 18.60 -3.57 17.98
CA ALA A 669 17.90 -2.31 18.14
C ALA A 669 17.68 -1.88 19.61
N PRO A 670 17.20 -2.74 20.54
CA PRO A 670 17.04 -2.35 21.94
C PRO A 670 18.36 -2.01 22.64
N ARG A 671 19.44 -2.76 22.33
CA ARG A 671 20.77 -2.51 22.89
C ARG A 671 21.34 -1.19 22.39
N LEU A 672 21.22 -0.93 21.09
CA LEU A 672 21.73 0.30 20.49
C LEU A 672 21.00 1.53 21.03
N LEU A 673 19.69 1.45 21.26
CA LEU A 673 18.94 2.54 21.89
C LEU A 673 19.38 2.83 23.33
N LEU A 674 19.74 1.80 24.09
CA LEU A 674 20.15 1.93 25.48
C LEU A 674 21.61 2.40 25.61
N GLU A 675 22.52 1.80 24.84
CA GLU A 675 23.95 2.03 24.95
C GLU A 675 24.45 3.23 24.13
N GLN A 676 23.85 3.48 22.96
CA GLN A 676 24.28 4.52 22.01
C GLN A 676 23.09 5.22 21.31
N PRO A 677 22.25 5.96 22.05
CA PRO A 677 21.04 6.57 21.51
C PRO A 677 21.31 7.56 20.36
N ALA A 678 22.45 8.25 20.35
CA ALA A 678 22.81 9.15 19.26
C ALA A 678 23.06 8.41 17.93
N ALA A 679 23.72 7.24 17.99
CA ALA A 679 23.93 6.40 16.81
C ALA A 679 22.61 5.81 16.30
N ALA A 680 21.75 5.36 17.21
CA ALA A 680 20.40 4.90 16.87
C ALA A 680 19.58 6.00 16.16
N GLN A 681 19.58 7.22 16.70
CA GLN A 681 18.84 8.33 16.08
C GLN A 681 19.39 8.70 14.70
N ALA A 682 20.72 8.80 14.57
CA ALA A 682 21.35 9.08 13.28
C ALA A 682 21.03 7.99 12.22
N GLN A 683 20.93 6.72 12.64
CA GLN A 683 20.54 5.61 11.78
C GLN A 683 19.10 5.75 11.28
N VAL A 684 18.16 6.08 12.19
CA VAL A 684 16.77 6.35 11.84
C VAL A 684 16.66 7.54 10.87
N ASP A 685 17.36 8.64 11.14
CA ASP A 685 17.32 9.85 10.32
C ASP A 685 17.90 9.64 8.92
N ARG A 686 18.94 8.82 8.80
CA ARG A 686 19.55 8.44 7.51
C ARG A 686 18.54 7.72 6.61
N TRP A 687 17.84 6.73 7.16
CA TRP A 687 17.02 5.79 6.38
C TRP A 687 15.56 6.20 6.26
N LEU A 688 14.97 6.73 7.33
CA LEU A 688 13.55 7.14 7.37
C LEU A 688 13.40 8.65 7.18
N GLY A 689 14.41 9.45 7.53
CA GLY A 689 14.37 10.91 7.44
C GLY A 689 13.23 11.53 8.25
N GLY A 690 12.70 12.68 7.80
CA GLY A 690 11.54 13.33 8.42
C GLY A 690 10.22 12.54 8.34
N LYS A 691 10.22 11.34 7.74
CA LYS A 691 9.06 10.44 7.76
C LYS A 691 8.88 9.75 9.11
N ALA A 692 9.87 9.81 10.00
CA ALA A 692 9.76 9.27 11.36
C ALA A 692 8.61 9.93 12.17
N GLU A 693 8.32 11.21 11.95
CA GLU A 693 7.19 11.90 12.60
C GLU A 693 5.82 11.33 12.17
N PHE A 694 5.71 10.74 10.97
CA PHE A 694 4.48 10.10 10.51
C PHE A 694 4.26 8.72 11.13
N LEU A 695 5.32 8.06 11.61
CA LEU A 695 5.23 6.79 12.34
C LEU A 695 4.81 6.97 13.81
N LYS A 696 4.93 8.19 14.34
CA LYS A 696 4.54 8.52 15.73
C LYS A 696 3.03 8.73 15.91
N ALA A 697 2.25 8.71 14.83
CA ALA A 697 0.91 9.31 14.76
C ALA A 697 -0.25 8.31 14.67
#